data_AF-M1MCK5-F1
#
_entry.id   AF-M1MCK5-F1
#
_cell.length_a   1.000
_cell.length_b   1.000
_cell.length_c   1.000
_cell.angle_alpha   90.00
_cell.angle_beta   90.00
_cell.angle_gamma   90.00
#
_symmetry.space_group_name_H-M   'P 1'
#
loop_
_entity.id
_entity.type
_entity.pdbx_description
1 polymer ?
#
loop_
_entity_poly.entity_id
_entity_poly.type
_entity_poly.pdbx_seq_one_letter_code
_entity_poly.pdbx_strand_id
1 'polypeptide(L)'
;MEYNESNFFYLRNTSLEKYYDALVKAEYVCEYFPIITRIIVRKVLESFIKDIAEKYSIESNVAAWQLINNIKVSERYEIPDEIYRAFEIILVNAYDHSSYNRKPKGMAKHPIEILEMIHNIFCWYLKSAEIQEMALTDEVSFRAPSTIEYMKKEIIKIDEDVVLKGKQINVLRQAILEQSSELKNISEMNNKIIAIKEEKACLEKIYIGLNRKIEAQRKQVLDVEKDYNTYIKKIENLREKCNESQELIFAQESQLVKAEIQKQEVSNLIKKLEEKDDSINRLEQYLEEELEIARKAYENLVDLTKKYEDNLETIEFSYDKNLQKILENEQKNIMIKINYEDKIFNDNITTYSQNIIEAKRKTLIFKEILNEKIRKEIKYEQFYRAFLNIEGKELRIVYIIATSINLISSTLNKSKELLTKSTKDKFLELVNRRLEELKNISDAEIRLVLYYKLIKLASIPSRNVFNRRQFVQALDTIVEKGYEFLINEADFKGKINKIDGISLYYIEKVLEALKSKSNLQVDEELVNRIYENIVELKSRDENIDKRQIHYEKYNLDNITEALLKDAIRAHPFELLSIMINLGSSYEYSEFQEILLYVEGLVEKKLEVNANEYFMSLMFLASRVSGTNDALQENLLPILLMEIINVDLIATNKATNLENYKEMINIWKQKQHRYNDISMEKEDKENEIKLLIKEKQELEINQVQLMKNYDMSVEKYNNYKEEFKNIIMNSEKRILLPSFMIYDELRSKKEAAEKHINESKDKFGTFKSMISPGIWKEKASKFLNETNMVDAEKALIEEAKQKPYFMKEYSVFQDLENQINHAKELVNKNQENIQNKNLLVENITKKINELDKQLNTIKELYLDIEAIYY
;
A
#
# COMPACT_ATOMS: atom_id res chain seq x y z
N MET A 1 40.88 -37.14 33.28
CA MET A 1 40.45 -37.31 31.88
C MET A 1 40.03 -38.75 31.71
N GLU A 2 38.76 -39.02 31.45
CA GLU A 2 38.30 -40.36 31.09
C GLU A 2 38.67 -40.64 29.63
N TYR A 3 39.36 -41.76 29.41
CA TYR A 3 39.72 -42.25 28.09
C TYR A 3 38.47 -42.68 27.32
N ASN A 4 38.22 -42.07 26.16
CA ASN A 4 37.14 -42.45 25.25
C ASN A 4 37.72 -42.96 23.92
N GLU A 5 37.38 -44.20 23.55
CA GLU A 5 37.91 -44.88 22.37
C GLU A 5 37.48 -44.16 21.07
N SER A 6 36.19 -43.83 20.95
CA SER A 6 35.60 -43.08 19.82
C SER A 6 34.26 -42.47 20.25
N ASN A 7 33.86 -41.37 19.61
CA ASN A 7 32.52 -40.79 19.80
C ASN A 7 31.38 -41.75 19.43
N PHE A 8 31.65 -42.80 18.65
CA PHE A 8 30.66 -43.74 18.13
C PHE A 8 30.75 -45.14 18.78
N PHE A 9 31.54 -45.30 19.86
CA PHE A 9 31.74 -46.60 20.51
C PHE A 9 30.43 -47.27 20.96
N TYR A 10 29.44 -46.47 21.36
CA TYR A 10 28.12 -46.93 21.80
C TYR A 10 27.32 -47.66 20.71
N LEU A 11 27.71 -47.57 19.43
CA LEU A 11 27.06 -48.30 18.34
C LEU A 11 27.40 -49.80 18.34
N ARG A 12 28.46 -50.22 19.04
CA ARG A 12 28.86 -51.64 19.09
C ARG A 12 27.77 -52.46 19.80
N ASN A 13 27.43 -53.63 19.22
CA ASN A 13 26.37 -54.51 19.69
C ASN A 13 24.94 -53.93 19.56
N THR A 14 24.73 -52.91 18.73
CA THR A 14 23.40 -52.34 18.41
C THR A 14 23.02 -52.65 16.95
N SER A 15 21.78 -52.38 16.56
CA SER A 15 21.34 -52.47 15.15
C SER A 15 22.14 -51.58 14.18
N LEU A 16 22.83 -50.56 14.72
CA LEU A 16 23.62 -49.59 13.97
C LEU A 16 25.13 -49.94 13.90
N GLU A 17 25.55 -51.09 14.44
CA GLU A 17 26.96 -51.49 14.47
C GLU A 17 27.61 -51.51 13.07
N LYS A 18 26.84 -51.82 12.03
CA LYS A 18 27.29 -51.79 10.63
C LYS A 18 27.82 -50.43 10.14
N TYR A 19 27.49 -49.34 10.83
CA TYR A 19 27.95 -47.98 10.53
C TYR A 19 29.19 -47.56 11.31
N TYR A 20 29.56 -48.34 12.33
CA TYR A 20 30.61 -47.98 13.29
C TYR A 20 31.96 -47.69 12.62
N ASP A 21 32.47 -48.63 11.82
CA ASP A 21 33.79 -48.51 11.20
C ASP A 21 33.89 -47.30 10.25
N ALA A 22 32.81 -47.01 9.52
CA ALA A 22 32.74 -45.86 8.62
C ALA A 22 32.79 -44.54 9.41
N LEU A 23 32.04 -44.43 10.51
CA LEU A 23 32.02 -43.23 11.34
C LEU A 23 33.32 -43.03 12.14
N VAL A 24 33.95 -44.11 12.61
CA VAL A 24 35.30 -44.04 13.21
C VAL A 24 36.33 -43.56 12.18
N LYS A 25 36.26 -44.07 10.94
CA LYS A 25 37.11 -43.57 9.84
C LYS A 25 36.88 -42.08 9.62
N ALA A 26 35.62 -41.63 9.58
CA ALA A 26 35.26 -40.22 9.41
C ALA A 26 35.74 -39.33 10.58
N GLU A 27 35.66 -39.81 11.83
CA GLU A 27 36.21 -39.17 13.04
C GLU A 27 37.72 -38.98 12.91
N TYR A 28 38.43 -40.04 12.51
CA TYR A 28 39.89 -40.06 12.44
C TYR A 28 40.46 -39.16 11.35
N VAL A 29 39.76 -39.00 10.23
CA VAL A 29 40.21 -38.17 9.10
C VAL A 29 39.60 -36.77 9.07
N CYS A 30 38.73 -36.42 10.02
CA CYS A 30 37.97 -35.16 10.08
C CYS A 30 38.79 -33.89 9.81
N GLU A 31 39.92 -33.77 10.49
CA GLU A 31 40.81 -32.59 10.41
C GLU A 31 41.79 -32.65 9.23
N TYR A 32 42.07 -33.85 8.68
CA TYR A 32 43.04 -34.03 7.59
C TYR A 32 42.38 -33.98 6.21
N PHE A 33 41.19 -34.57 6.09
CA PHE A 33 40.42 -34.66 4.86
C PHE A 33 38.94 -34.28 5.10
N PRO A 34 38.63 -33.00 5.40
CA PRO A 34 37.28 -32.53 5.71
C PRO A 34 36.19 -32.97 4.73
N ILE A 35 36.47 -32.90 3.42
CA ILE A 35 35.53 -33.30 2.37
C ILE A 35 35.19 -34.79 2.47
N ILE A 36 36.20 -35.64 2.69
CA ILE A 36 36.01 -37.09 2.79
C ILE A 36 35.15 -37.45 4.01
N THR A 37 35.36 -36.76 5.15
CA THR A 37 34.51 -36.92 6.33
C THR A 37 33.05 -36.60 6.01
N ARG A 38 32.78 -35.48 5.34
CA ARG A 38 31.41 -35.09 4.96
C ARG A 38 30.78 -36.09 3.99
N ILE A 39 31.55 -36.62 3.04
CA ILE A 39 31.12 -37.69 2.12
C ILE A 39 30.75 -38.95 2.90
N ILE A 40 31.62 -39.45 3.77
CA ILE A 40 31.38 -40.68 4.53
C ILE A 40 30.12 -40.54 5.38
N VAL A 41 29.96 -39.42 6.08
CA VAL A 41 28.78 -39.16 6.91
C VAL A 41 27.50 -39.14 6.06
N ARG A 42 27.53 -38.51 4.88
CA ARG A 42 26.38 -38.56 3.95
C ARG A 42 26.07 -39.99 3.51
N LYS A 43 27.07 -40.80 3.14
CA LYS A 43 26.84 -42.20 2.75
C LYS A 43 26.20 -43.03 3.87
N VAL A 44 26.69 -42.84 5.09
CA VAL A 44 26.13 -43.49 6.28
C VAL A 44 24.69 -43.05 6.51
N LEU A 45 24.41 -41.75 6.39
CA LEU A 45 23.06 -41.22 6.53
C LEU A 45 22.09 -41.79 5.48
N GLU A 46 22.46 -41.78 4.20
CA GLU A 46 21.59 -42.30 3.13
C GLU A 46 21.28 -43.79 3.33
N SER A 47 22.27 -44.58 3.76
CA SER A 47 22.07 -45.99 4.11
C SER A 47 21.15 -46.16 5.33
N PHE A 48 21.32 -45.32 6.35
CA PHE A 48 20.49 -45.36 7.56
C PHE A 48 19.03 -44.99 7.27
N ILE A 49 18.79 -43.93 6.49
CA ILE A 49 17.45 -43.52 6.07
C ILE A 49 16.78 -44.64 5.26
N LYS A 50 17.55 -45.32 4.40
CA LYS A 50 17.06 -46.47 3.65
C LYS A 50 16.64 -47.62 4.55
N ASP A 51 17.45 -47.97 5.55
CA ASP A 51 17.09 -49.03 6.52
C ASP A 51 15.80 -48.70 7.26
N ILE A 52 15.61 -47.44 7.67
CA ILE A 52 14.37 -46.97 8.29
C ILE A 52 13.21 -47.23 7.34
N ALA A 53 13.31 -46.77 6.10
CA ALA A 53 12.24 -46.94 5.13
C ALA A 53 11.89 -48.43 4.91
N GLU A 54 12.90 -49.30 4.78
CA GLU A 54 12.70 -50.74 4.64
C GLU A 54 12.04 -51.37 5.87
N LYS A 55 12.50 -51.01 7.08
CA LYS A 55 11.94 -51.48 8.37
C LYS A 55 10.45 -51.14 8.49
N TYR A 56 10.03 -49.98 8.00
CA TYR A 56 8.63 -49.52 8.06
C TYR A 56 7.85 -49.72 6.75
N SER A 57 8.40 -50.48 5.79
CA SER A 57 7.78 -50.78 4.50
C SER A 57 7.35 -49.51 3.73
N ILE A 58 8.19 -48.48 3.77
CA ILE A 58 8.10 -47.23 3.01
C ILE A 58 8.92 -47.42 1.72
N GLU A 59 8.49 -46.80 0.61
CA GLU A 59 9.21 -46.90 -0.68
C GLU A 59 10.65 -46.39 -0.55
N SER A 60 11.61 -47.32 -0.62
CA SER A 60 13.03 -47.09 -0.32
C SER A 60 13.95 -47.06 -1.54
N ASN A 61 13.46 -47.47 -2.71
CA ASN A 61 14.23 -47.51 -3.95
C ASN A 61 14.12 -46.22 -4.76
N VAL A 62 14.35 -45.09 -4.09
CA VAL A 62 14.26 -43.73 -4.65
C VAL A 62 15.47 -42.89 -4.22
N ALA A 63 15.67 -41.72 -4.82
CA ALA A 63 16.71 -40.78 -4.41
C ALA A 63 16.58 -40.30 -2.96
N ALA A 64 17.69 -39.91 -2.32
CA ALA A 64 17.76 -39.58 -0.90
C ALA A 64 16.76 -38.48 -0.47
N TRP A 65 16.61 -37.42 -1.27
CA TRP A 65 15.65 -36.35 -0.98
C TRP A 65 14.20 -36.82 -1.05
N GLN A 66 13.86 -37.63 -2.06
CA GLN A 66 12.53 -38.22 -2.19
C GLN A 66 12.26 -39.20 -1.04
N LEU A 67 13.28 -39.97 -0.62
CA LEU A 67 13.19 -40.91 0.47
C LEU A 67 12.89 -40.22 1.81
N ILE A 68 13.59 -39.12 2.09
CA ILE A 68 13.34 -38.29 3.27
C ILE A 68 11.91 -37.74 3.29
N ASN A 69 11.41 -37.28 2.13
CA ASN A 69 10.04 -36.80 2.02
C ASN A 69 9.01 -37.94 2.20
N ASN A 70 9.26 -39.10 1.61
CA ASN A 70 8.42 -40.29 1.78
C ASN A 70 8.32 -40.70 3.25
N ILE A 71 9.42 -40.60 4.01
CA ILE A 71 9.41 -40.89 5.44
C ILE A 71 8.64 -39.81 6.21
N LYS A 72 8.87 -38.52 5.92
CA LYS A 72 8.19 -37.40 6.60
C LYS A 72 6.66 -37.43 6.42
N VAL A 73 6.19 -37.82 5.25
CA VAL A 73 4.75 -37.87 4.93
C VAL A 73 4.12 -39.19 5.38
N SER A 74 4.92 -40.18 5.78
CA SER A 74 4.41 -41.48 6.20
C SER A 74 3.76 -41.43 7.58
N GLU A 75 2.56 -42.00 7.71
CA GLU A 75 1.92 -42.24 9.00
C GLU A 75 2.58 -43.39 9.79
N ARG A 76 3.52 -44.14 9.17
CA ARG A 76 4.11 -45.35 9.76
C ARG A 76 5.33 -45.07 10.63
N TYR A 77 5.97 -43.92 10.47
CA TYR A 77 7.16 -43.55 11.22
C TYR A 77 7.28 -42.03 11.31
N GLU A 78 7.31 -41.51 12.54
CA GLU A 78 7.35 -40.07 12.79
C GLU A 78 8.77 -39.64 13.16
N ILE A 79 9.27 -38.61 12.47
CA ILE A 79 10.60 -38.03 12.71
C ILE A 79 10.42 -36.60 13.24
N PRO A 80 11.00 -36.25 14.40
CA PRO A 80 10.99 -34.87 14.89
C PRO A 80 11.61 -33.90 13.87
N ASP A 81 11.06 -32.70 13.78
CA ASP A 81 11.52 -31.67 12.84
C ASP A 81 13.02 -31.34 12.99
N GLU A 82 13.57 -31.42 14.20
CA GLU A 82 14.99 -31.20 14.48
C GLU A 82 15.89 -32.24 13.78
N ILE A 83 15.46 -33.51 13.83
CA ILE A 83 16.17 -34.63 13.20
C ILE A 83 16.00 -34.58 11.68
N TYR A 84 14.79 -34.24 11.21
CA TYR A 84 14.54 -34.01 9.79
C TYR A 84 15.47 -32.92 9.24
N ARG A 85 15.59 -31.77 9.93
CA ARG A 85 16.53 -30.70 9.55
C ARG A 85 17.98 -31.16 9.58
N ALA A 86 18.38 -31.99 10.55
CA ALA A 86 19.72 -32.55 10.58
C ALA A 86 20.01 -33.43 9.36
N PHE A 87 19.03 -34.19 8.86
CA PHE A 87 19.18 -34.94 7.59
C PHE A 87 19.43 -34.00 6.42
N GLU A 88 18.62 -32.95 6.28
CA GLU A 88 18.76 -31.97 5.20
C GLU A 88 20.14 -31.29 5.21
N ILE A 89 20.62 -30.90 6.40
CA ILE A 89 21.92 -30.23 6.55
C ILE A 89 23.07 -31.16 6.14
N ILE A 90 23.05 -32.43 6.56
CA ILE A 90 24.08 -33.40 6.20
C ILE A 90 24.10 -33.66 4.68
N LEU A 91 22.93 -33.81 4.05
CA LEU A 91 22.86 -34.02 2.60
C LEU A 91 23.49 -32.86 1.81
N VAL A 92 23.17 -31.62 2.17
CA VAL A 92 23.65 -30.41 1.47
C VAL A 92 25.16 -30.17 1.66
N ASN A 93 25.72 -30.53 2.82
CA ASN A 93 27.11 -30.18 3.17
C ASN A 93 28.17 -31.16 2.62
N ALA A 94 27.80 -32.23 1.91
CA ALA A 94 28.76 -33.26 1.50
C ALA A 94 29.86 -32.79 0.53
N TYR A 95 29.53 -31.90 -0.41
CA TYR A 95 30.48 -31.46 -1.46
C TYR A 95 30.27 -30.01 -1.94
N ASP A 96 29.59 -29.19 -1.11
CA ASP A 96 29.38 -27.75 -1.33
C ASP A 96 28.77 -27.43 -2.70
N HIS A 97 27.60 -28.01 -3.02
CA HIS A 97 26.87 -27.69 -4.25
C HIS A 97 26.04 -26.41 -4.06
N SER A 98 26.25 -25.42 -4.94
CA SER A 98 25.76 -24.04 -4.79
C SER A 98 24.31 -23.79 -5.24
N SER A 99 23.59 -24.81 -5.70
CA SER A 99 22.49 -24.62 -6.65
C SER A 99 21.06 -24.82 -6.13
N TYR A 100 20.87 -25.19 -4.86
CA TYR A 100 19.52 -25.34 -4.34
C TYR A 100 18.90 -23.98 -3.96
N ASN A 101 18.16 -23.39 -4.91
CA ASN A 101 17.42 -22.12 -4.79
C ASN A 101 16.26 -22.12 -3.76
N ARG A 102 16.05 -23.19 -2.99
CA ARG A 102 15.11 -23.24 -1.87
C ARG A 102 15.63 -24.14 -0.75
N LYS A 103 16.49 -23.63 0.15
CA LYS A 103 16.75 -24.14 1.52
C LYS A 103 17.69 -23.20 2.28
N PRO A 104 17.74 -23.25 3.62
CA PRO A 104 18.07 -22.08 4.45
C PRO A 104 19.46 -21.55 4.13
N LYS A 105 19.52 -20.31 3.64
CA LYS A 105 20.76 -19.55 3.48
C LYS A 105 21.56 -19.63 4.79
N GLY A 106 22.76 -20.20 4.75
CA GLY A 106 23.81 -19.84 5.70
C GLY A 106 24.34 -20.88 6.68
N MET A 107 24.46 -22.17 6.36
CA MET A 107 25.27 -23.06 7.21
C MET A 107 26.14 -24.03 6.40
N ALA A 108 27.20 -23.52 5.79
CA ALA A 108 28.39 -24.35 5.58
C ALA A 108 28.85 -24.81 6.96
N LYS A 109 28.77 -26.12 7.22
CA LYS A 109 29.07 -26.72 8.51
C LYS A 109 30.48 -27.28 8.54
N HIS A 110 31.18 -27.05 9.64
CA HIS A 110 32.46 -27.71 9.86
C HIS A 110 32.26 -29.24 9.86
N PRO A 111 33.19 -30.06 9.35
CA PRO A 111 33.07 -31.52 9.38
C PRO A 111 32.84 -32.09 10.79
N ILE A 112 33.31 -31.42 11.85
CA ILE A 112 33.02 -31.78 13.24
C ILE A 112 31.53 -31.61 13.57
N GLU A 113 30.91 -30.51 13.15
CA GLU A 113 29.47 -30.29 13.37
C GLU A 113 28.64 -31.34 12.61
N ILE A 114 29.07 -31.75 11.42
CA ILE A 114 28.43 -32.83 10.65
C ILE A 114 28.54 -34.18 11.37
N LEU A 115 29.70 -34.47 12.00
CA LEU A 115 29.88 -35.66 12.85
C LEU A 115 29.02 -35.61 14.12
N GLU A 116 28.88 -34.44 14.74
CA GLU A 116 28.01 -34.24 15.89
C GLU A 116 26.53 -34.44 15.51
N MET A 117 26.11 -33.97 14.34
CA MET A 117 24.75 -34.17 13.86
C MET A 117 24.42 -35.65 13.65
N ILE A 118 25.28 -36.42 12.99
CA ILE A 118 25.03 -37.86 12.81
C ILE A 118 25.08 -38.63 14.14
N HIS A 119 25.92 -38.20 15.08
CA HIS A 119 25.93 -38.71 16.45
C HIS A 119 24.57 -38.49 17.13
N ASN A 120 24.06 -37.25 17.10
CA ASN A 120 22.78 -36.89 17.70
C ASN A 120 21.60 -37.63 17.05
N ILE A 121 21.64 -37.81 15.73
CA ILE A 121 20.65 -38.62 15.00
C ILE A 121 20.62 -40.06 15.51
N PHE A 122 21.79 -40.70 15.64
CA PHE A 122 21.86 -42.09 16.09
C PHE A 122 21.49 -42.24 17.57
N CYS A 123 21.90 -41.30 18.42
CA CYS A 123 21.46 -41.27 19.82
C CYS A 123 19.94 -41.14 19.93
N TRP A 124 19.33 -40.26 19.14
CA TRP A 124 17.87 -40.13 19.07
C TRP A 124 17.20 -41.43 18.61
N TYR A 125 17.71 -42.05 17.54
CA TYR A 125 17.14 -43.29 17.00
C TYR A 125 17.16 -44.43 18.03
N LEU A 126 18.30 -44.66 18.69
CA LEU A 126 18.41 -45.72 19.70
C LEU A 126 17.47 -45.47 20.89
N LYS A 127 17.36 -44.21 21.34
CA LYS A 127 16.43 -43.83 22.43
C LYS A 127 14.96 -44.00 22.06
N SER A 128 14.60 -43.73 20.81
CA SER A 128 13.21 -43.75 20.35
C SER A 128 12.73 -45.11 19.88
N ALA A 129 13.58 -45.90 19.24
CA ALA A 129 13.21 -47.15 18.57
C ALA A 129 13.68 -48.42 19.30
N GLU A 130 14.72 -48.36 20.16
CA GLU A 130 15.39 -49.51 20.77
C GLU A 130 15.50 -49.37 22.30
N ILE A 131 14.35 -49.20 22.96
CA ILE A 131 14.17 -48.91 24.40
C ILE A 131 14.91 -49.89 25.35
N GLN A 132 15.18 -51.13 24.92
CA GLN A 132 15.88 -52.14 25.75
C GLN A 132 17.40 -51.93 25.83
N GLU A 133 18.01 -51.14 24.94
CA GLU A 133 19.45 -50.84 24.92
C GLU A 133 19.81 -49.54 25.69
N MET A 134 18.82 -48.92 26.37
CA MET A 134 18.93 -47.60 27.01
C MET A 134 20.08 -47.42 28.00
N ALA A 135 20.50 -48.47 28.72
CA ALA A 135 21.47 -48.37 29.82
C ALA A 135 22.87 -47.83 29.40
N LEU A 136 23.17 -47.77 28.10
CA LEU A 136 24.45 -47.28 27.55
C LEU A 136 24.41 -45.82 27.04
N THR A 137 23.23 -45.19 26.86
CA THR A 137 23.09 -43.96 26.04
C THR A 137 22.79 -42.67 26.81
N ASP A 138 22.48 -42.73 28.11
CA ASP A 138 22.13 -41.55 28.91
C ASP A 138 23.34 -40.69 29.35
N GLU A 139 24.57 -41.21 29.17
CA GLU A 139 25.82 -40.52 29.54
C GLU A 139 26.73 -40.18 28.34
N VAL A 140 26.31 -40.47 27.11
CA VAL A 140 27.16 -40.28 25.91
C VAL A 140 27.12 -38.83 25.47
N SER A 141 28.28 -38.17 25.48
CA SER A 141 28.47 -36.80 24.97
C SER A 141 29.45 -36.79 23.81
N PHE A 142 29.11 -36.03 22.76
CA PHE A 142 30.02 -35.82 21.63
C PHE A 142 31.22 -34.98 22.07
N ARG A 143 32.43 -35.43 21.74
CA ARG A 143 33.67 -34.70 21.99
C ARG A 143 34.35 -34.39 20.66
N ALA A 144 34.87 -33.17 20.50
CA ALA A 144 35.58 -32.81 19.28
C ALA A 144 36.75 -33.79 19.01
N PRO A 145 36.85 -34.37 17.80
CA PRO A 145 37.95 -35.25 17.44
C PRO A 145 39.31 -34.56 17.62
N SER A 146 40.29 -35.27 18.19
CA SER A 146 41.63 -34.74 18.39
C SER A 146 42.56 -35.05 17.23
N THR A 147 43.50 -34.15 16.93
CA THR A 147 44.57 -34.38 15.95
C THR A 147 45.68 -35.25 16.53
N ILE A 148 46.50 -35.84 15.66
CA ILE A 148 47.65 -36.65 16.07
C ILE A 148 48.66 -35.76 16.79
N GLU A 149 48.84 -34.52 16.35
CA GLU A 149 49.72 -33.53 16.97
C GLU A 149 49.26 -33.18 18.38
N TYR A 150 47.95 -33.01 18.60
CA TYR A 150 47.39 -32.69 19.90
C TYR A 150 47.56 -33.87 20.87
N MET A 151 47.19 -35.09 20.46
CA MET A 151 47.34 -36.28 21.29
C MET A 151 48.81 -36.58 21.63
N LYS A 152 49.76 -36.34 20.72
CA LYS A 152 51.19 -36.43 21.02
C LYS A 152 51.64 -35.47 22.13
N LYS A 153 51.12 -34.24 22.13
CA LYS A 153 51.43 -33.26 23.20
C LYS A 153 50.83 -33.68 24.54
N GLU A 154 49.63 -34.27 24.55
CA GLU A 154 49.04 -34.82 25.78
C GLU A 154 49.84 -36.00 26.32
N ILE A 155 50.31 -36.90 25.45
CA ILE A 155 51.18 -38.02 25.84
C ILE A 155 52.43 -37.54 26.57
N ILE A 156 53.08 -36.47 26.07
CA ILE A 156 54.28 -35.90 26.71
C ILE A 156 53.96 -35.39 28.12
N LYS A 157 52.84 -34.66 28.29
CA LYS A 157 52.41 -34.16 29.61
C LYS A 157 52.09 -35.30 30.58
N ILE A 158 51.39 -36.32 30.11
CA ILE A 158 51.04 -37.50 30.91
C ILE A 158 52.32 -38.22 31.35
N ASP A 159 53.31 -38.36 30.48
CA ASP A 159 54.59 -39.00 30.81
C ASP A 159 55.34 -38.19 31.90
N GLU A 160 55.39 -36.87 31.78
CA GLU A 160 55.95 -35.97 32.80
C GLU A 160 55.23 -36.11 34.16
N ASP A 161 53.89 -36.16 34.17
CA ASP A 161 53.08 -36.34 35.37
C ASP A 161 53.28 -37.71 36.01
N VAL A 162 53.35 -38.78 35.21
CA VAL A 162 53.64 -40.15 35.67
C VAL A 162 55.02 -40.21 36.36
N VAL A 163 56.02 -39.53 35.78
CA VAL A 163 57.36 -39.39 36.38
C VAL A 163 57.30 -38.59 37.70
N LEU A 164 56.55 -37.48 37.73
CA LEU A 164 56.40 -36.63 38.92
C LEU A 164 55.69 -37.38 40.07
N LYS A 165 54.62 -38.11 39.76
CA LYS A 165 53.89 -38.96 40.73
C LYS A 165 54.79 -40.07 41.26
N GLY A 166 55.63 -40.66 40.40
CA GLY A 166 56.69 -41.59 40.82
C GLY A 166 57.67 -40.98 41.82
N LYS A 167 58.12 -39.73 41.60
CA LYS A 167 58.97 -38.99 42.54
C LYS A 167 58.25 -38.69 43.85
N GLN A 168 56.99 -38.26 43.82
CA GLN A 168 56.17 -38.00 45.01
C GLN A 168 55.98 -39.26 45.89
N ILE A 169 55.73 -40.41 45.27
CA ILE A 169 55.66 -41.70 45.97
C ILE A 169 56.98 -41.99 46.68
N ASN A 170 58.12 -41.75 46.03
CA ASN A 170 59.44 -42.01 46.61
C ASN A 170 59.77 -41.05 47.76
N VAL A 171 59.44 -39.76 47.64
CA VAL A 171 59.60 -38.77 48.72
C VAL A 171 58.74 -39.13 49.94
N LEU A 172 57.47 -39.51 49.73
CA LEU A 172 56.59 -39.93 50.84
C LEU A 172 57.07 -41.24 51.49
N ARG A 173 57.60 -42.18 50.71
CA ARG A 173 58.23 -43.40 51.24
C ARG A 173 59.45 -43.09 52.11
N GLN A 174 60.28 -42.13 51.69
CA GLN A 174 61.45 -41.71 52.44
C GLN A 174 61.04 -40.99 53.74
N ALA A 175 60.04 -40.12 53.70
CA ALA A 175 59.49 -39.46 54.88
C ALA A 175 58.90 -40.43 55.92
N ILE A 176 58.29 -41.54 55.46
CA ILE A 176 57.81 -42.63 56.35
C ILE A 176 58.98 -43.33 57.05
N LEU A 177 60.13 -43.50 56.38
CA LEU A 177 61.33 -44.12 56.98
C LEU A 177 61.99 -43.21 58.04
N GLU A 178 61.78 -41.89 57.97
CA GLU A 178 62.39 -40.90 58.85
C GLU A 178 61.54 -40.57 60.11
N GLN A 179 60.22 -40.83 60.13
CA GLN A 179 59.34 -40.62 61.29
C GLN A 179 59.13 -41.91 62.11
N SER A 180 59.88 -42.09 63.19
CA SER A 180 59.96 -43.38 63.92
C SER A 180 59.02 -43.60 65.12
N SER A 181 57.97 -42.81 65.36
CA SER A 181 57.12 -43.05 66.56
C SER A 181 55.65 -42.61 66.56
N GLU A 182 55.05 -42.09 65.47
CA GLU A 182 53.61 -41.76 65.43
C GLU A 182 52.83 -42.58 64.38
N LEU A 183 52.15 -43.64 64.83
CA LEU A 183 51.37 -44.58 64.00
C LEU A 183 50.30 -43.90 63.11
N LYS A 184 49.68 -42.80 63.58
CA LYS A 184 48.65 -42.07 62.80
C LYS A 184 49.23 -41.39 61.56
N ASN A 185 50.38 -40.72 61.67
CA ASN A 185 51.00 -40.01 60.54
C ASN A 185 51.46 -40.97 59.44
N ILE A 186 51.97 -42.14 59.82
CA ILE A 186 52.37 -43.20 58.87
C ILE A 186 51.15 -43.73 58.08
N SER A 187 50.00 -43.91 58.74
CA SER A 187 48.77 -44.36 58.09
C SER A 187 48.24 -43.36 57.06
N GLU A 188 48.27 -42.05 57.38
CA GLU A 188 47.84 -40.99 56.47
C GLU A 188 48.78 -40.84 55.26
N MET A 189 50.10 -40.95 55.46
CA MET A 189 51.06 -40.93 54.35
C MET A 189 50.91 -42.16 53.44
N ASN A 190 50.62 -43.34 54.00
CA ASN A 190 50.34 -44.54 53.21
C ASN A 190 49.04 -44.41 52.40
N ASN A 191 47.97 -43.86 52.98
CA ASN A 191 46.73 -43.60 52.24
C ASN A 191 46.97 -42.62 51.07
N LYS A 192 47.80 -41.58 51.27
CA LYS A 192 48.23 -40.69 50.18
C LYS A 192 49.06 -41.40 49.11
N ILE A 193 49.96 -42.31 49.47
CA ILE A 193 50.70 -43.12 48.50
C ILE A 193 49.76 -44.03 47.70
N ILE A 194 48.76 -44.63 48.33
CA ILE A 194 47.76 -45.47 47.64
C ILE A 194 47.00 -44.63 46.62
N ALA A 195 46.48 -43.46 47.02
CA ALA A 195 45.78 -42.55 46.12
C ALA A 195 46.68 -42.09 44.94
N ILE A 196 47.95 -41.74 45.20
CA ILE A 196 48.90 -41.33 44.14
C ILE A 196 49.24 -42.52 43.21
N LYS A 197 49.30 -43.74 43.71
CA LYS A 197 49.49 -44.95 42.88
C LYS A 197 48.29 -45.23 42.00
N GLU A 198 47.07 -45.06 42.52
CA GLU A 198 45.84 -45.19 41.74
C GLU A 198 45.77 -44.13 40.65
N GLU A 199 46.10 -42.88 40.96
CA GLU A 199 46.23 -41.80 39.96
C GLU A 199 47.29 -42.12 38.90
N LYS A 200 48.47 -42.58 39.31
CA LYS A 200 49.55 -42.98 38.39
C LYS A 200 49.11 -44.11 37.46
N ALA A 201 48.47 -45.15 38.00
CA ALA A 201 47.96 -46.27 37.22
C ALA A 201 46.84 -45.83 36.25
N CYS A 202 46.03 -44.84 36.63
CA CYS A 202 45.05 -44.22 35.74
C CYS A 202 45.73 -43.50 34.57
N LEU A 203 46.75 -42.69 34.84
CA LEU A 203 47.54 -41.98 33.82
C LEU A 203 48.25 -42.93 32.85
N GLU A 204 48.85 -44.02 33.36
CA GLU A 204 49.49 -45.05 32.54
C GLU A 204 48.49 -45.76 31.60
N LYS A 205 47.26 -46.01 32.08
CA LYS A 205 46.18 -46.55 31.22
C LYS A 205 45.80 -45.58 30.10
N ILE A 206 45.68 -44.29 30.41
CA ILE A 206 45.37 -43.24 29.43
C ILE A 206 46.50 -43.16 28.38
N TYR A 207 47.77 -43.23 28.81
CA TYR A 207 48.94 -43.23 27.93
C TYR A 207 48.90 -44.36 26.89
N ILE A 208 48.63 -45.60 27.33
CA ILE A 208 48.53 -46.76 26.42
C ILE A 208 47.37 -46.58 25.44
N GLY A 209 46.24 -46.08 25.92
CA GLY A 209 45.06 -45.82 25.10
C GLY A 209 45.32 -44.78 24.00
N LEU A 210 45.92 -43.64 24.35
CA LEU A 210 46.24 -42.57 23.38
C LEU A 210 47.21 -43.04 22.29
N ASN A 211 48.23 -43.83 22.64
CA ASN A 211 49.16 -44.38 21.65
C ASN A 211 48.46 -45.30 20.64
N ARG A 212 47.58 -46.19 21.10
CA ARG A 212 46.77 -47.05 20.21
C ARG A 212 45.87 -46.21 19.29
N LYS A 213 45.24 -45.17 19.82
CA LYS A 213 44.39 -44.26 19.03
C LYS A 213 45.18 -43.52 17.95
N ILE A 214 46.39 -43.03 18.26
CA ILE A 214 47.28 -42.39 17.29
C ILE A 214 47.66 -43.34 16.16
N GLU A 215 48.04 -44.58 16.48
CA GLU A 215 48.41 -45.58 15.46
C GLU A 215 47.23 -45.90 14.52
N ALA A 216 46.04 -46.09 15.10
CA ALA A 216 44.83 -46.32 14.34
C ALA A 216 44.45 -45.13 13.44
N GLN A 217 44.53 -43.89 13.97
CA GLN A 217 44.27 -42.67 13.20
C GLN A 217 45.26 -42.50 12.06
N ARG A 218 46.57 -42.72 12.28
CA ARG A 218 47.59 -42.66 11.21
C ARG A 218 47.29 -43.62 10.08
N LYS A 219 46.87 -44.85 10.41
CA LYS A 219 46.54 -45.86 9.41
C LYS A 219 45.36 -45.40 8.53
N GLN A 220 44.31 -44.84 9.13
CA GLN A 220 43.14 -44.33 8.39
C GLN A 220 43.49 -43.11 7.53
N VAL A 221 44.31 -42.19 8.04
CA VAL A 221 44.76 -41.01 7.29
C VAL A 221 45.55 -41.42 6.05
N LEU A 222 46.52 -42.35 6.19
CA LEU A 222 47.32 -42.87 5.07
C LEU A 222 46.48 -43.66 4.05
N ASP A 223 45.42 -44.33 4.50
CA ASP A 223 44.49 -45.04 3.63
C ASP A 223 43.70 -44.06 2.76
N VAL A 224 43.13 -43.02 3.37
CA VAL A 224 42.40 -41.97 2.63
C VAL A 224 43.32 -41.18 1.70
N GLU A 225 44.56 -40.90 2.11
CA GLU A 225 45.53 -40.16 1.30
C GLU A 225 45.82 -40.85 -0.05
N LYS A 226 45.91 -42.18 -0.06
CA LYS A 226 46.15 -42.96 -1.29
C LYS A 226 45.02 -42.80 -2.31
N ASP A 227 43.78 -42.76 -1.84
CA ASP A 227 42.58 -42.74 -2.69
C ASP A 227 41.98 -41.35 -2.87
N TYR A 228 42.51 -40.33 -2.20
CA TYR A 228 41.95 -38.97 -2.16
C TYR A 228 41.70 -38.39 -3.55
N ASN A 229 42.67 -38.49 -4.46
CA ASN A 229 42.54 -37.98 -5.83
C ASN A 229 41.41 -38.67 -6.62
N THR A 230 41.14 -39.95 -6.31
CA THR A 230 40.05 -40.69 -6.94
C THR A 230 38.69 -40.19 -6.42
N TYR A 231 38.58 -39.92 -5.12
CA TYR A 231 37.37 -39.33 -4.54
C TYR A 231 37.08 -37.94 -5.12
N ILE A 232 38.08 -37.07 -5.18
CA ILE A 232 37.90 -35.70 -5.68
C ILE A 232 37.44 -35.71 -7.15
N LYS A 233 38.05 -36.52 -8.02
CA LYS A 233 37.65 -36.62 -9.43
C LYS A 233 36.18 -37.04 -9.62
N LYS A 234 35.66 -37.92 -8.77
CA LYS A 234 34.24 -38.32 -8.84
C LYS A 234 33.30 -37.17 -8.47
N ILE A 235 33.66 -36.42 -7.43
CA ILE A 235 32.91 -35.25 -6.97
C ILE A 235 32.96 -34.12 -7.99
N GLU A 236 34.10 -33.89 -8.64
CA GLU A 236 34.23 -32.90 -9.72
C GLU A 236 33.32 -33.25 -10.91
N ASN A 237 33.29 -34.51 -11.33
CA ASN A 237 32.39 -34.99 -12.39
C ASN A 237 30.90 -34.85 -12.02
N LEU A 238 30.54 -35.14 -10.75
CA LEU A 238 29.18 -34.90 -10.25
C LEU A 238 28.83 -33.40 -10.36
N ARG A 239 29.74 -32.52 -9.91
CA ARG A 239 29.55 -31.07 -9.96
C ARG A 239 29.40 -30.56 -11.39
N GLU A 240 30.20 -31.05 -12.32
CA GLU A 240 30.14 -30.69 -13.75
C GLU A 240 28.76 -30.99 -14.33
N LYS A 241 28.25 -32.22 -14.12
CA LYS A 241 26.92 -32.61 -14.63
C LYS A 241 25.77 -31.79 -14.05
N CYS A 242 25.83 -31.46 -12.76
CA CYS A 242 24.80 -30.62 -12.15
C CYS A 242 24.90 -29.16 -12.64
N ASN A 243 26.12 -28.66 -12.89
CA ASN A 243 26.31 -27.34 -13.48
C ASN A 243 25.74 -27.29 -14.91
N GLU A 244 25.98 -28.31 -15.74
CA GLU A 244 25.42 -28.41 -17.09
C GLU A 244 23.88 -28.36 -17.07
N SER A 245 23.25 -29.09 -16.15
CA SER A 245 21.78 -29.07 -16.03
C SER A 245 21.26 -27.72 -15.55
N GLN A 246 22.00 -27.01 -14.70
CA GLN A 246 21.62 -25.67 -14.27
C GLN A 246 21.79 -24.61 -15.35
N GLU A 247 22.85 -24.70 -16.15
CA GLU A 247 23.05 -23.82 -17.30
C GLU A 247 21.90 -23.95 -18.29
N LEU A 248 21.38 -25.17 -18.50
CA LEU A 248 20.18 -25.40 -19.29
C LEU A 248 18.97 -24.66 -18.70
N ILE A 249 18.66 -24.86 -17.40
CA ILE A 249 17.53 -24.19 -16.75
C ILE A 249 17.67 -22.66 -16.84
N PHE A 250 18.86 -22.13 -16.56
CA PHE A 250 19.11 -20.68 -16.60
C PHE A 250 18.94 -20.11 -18.01
N ALA A 251 19.41 -20.82 -19.04
CA ALA A 251 19.22 -20.42 -20.42
C ALA A 251 17.73 -20.34 -20.78
N GLN A 252 16.92 -21.32 -20.34
CA GLN A 252 15.48 -21.32 -20.61
C GLN A 252 14.71 -20.30 -19.78
N GLU A 253 15.09 -20.08 -18.51
CA GLU A 253 14.54 -19.01 -17.68
C GLU A 253 14.76 -17.64 -18.34
N SER A 254 15.98 -17.39 -18.85
CA SER A 254 16.30 -16.15 -19.54
C SER A 254 15.44 -15.93 -20.79
N GLN A 255 15.11 -17.00 -21.53
CA GLN A 255 14.23 -16.90 -22.70
C GLN A 255 12.77 -16.62 -22.29
N LEU A 256 12.29 -17.29 -21.25
CA LEU A 256 10.94 -17.09 -20.72
C LEU A 256 10.75 -15.65 -20.22
N VAL A 257 11.71 -15.12 -19.45
CA VAL A 257 11.68 -13.72 -18.99
C VAL A 257 11.62 -12.74 -20.15
N LYS A 258 12.38 -12.99 -21.22
CA LYS A 258 12.33 -12.15 -22.42
C LYS A 258 10.96 -12.19 -23.09
N ALA A 259 10.32 -13.36 -23.16
CA ALA A 259 8.97 -13.52 -23.69
C ALA A 259 7.94 -12.76 -22.84
N GLU A 260 8.06 -12.80 -21.50
CA GLU A 260 7.17 -12.04 -20.61
C GLU A 260 7.29 -10.52 -20.80
N ILE A 261 8.51 -10.01 -20.94
CA ILE A 261 8.75 -8.59 -21.24
C ILE A 261 8.09 -8.21 -22.56
N GLN A 262 8.25 -9.03 -23.60
CA GLN A 262 7.66 -8.77 -24.91
C GLN A 262 6.12 -8.78 -24.88
N LYS A 263 5.51 -9.69 -24.10
CA LYS A 263 4.06 -9.67 -23.84
C LYS A 263 3.63 -8.31 -23.26
N GLN A 264 4.33 -7.85 -22.23
CA GLN A 264 4.00 -6.61 -21.55
C GLN A 264 4.10 -5.40 -22.47
N GLU A 265 5.09 -5.38 -23.37
CA GLU A 265 5.20 -4.35 -24.41
C GLU A 265 3.98 -4.35 -25.34
N VAL A 266 3.50 -5.52 -25.78
CA VAL A 266 2.30 -5.62 -26.63
C VAL A 266 1.05 -5.17 -25.86
N SER A 267 0.86 -5.64 -24.62
CA SER A 267 -0.27 -5.22 -23.80
C SER A 267 -0.27 -3.71 -23.58
N ASN A 268 0.90 -3.09 -23.35
CA ASN A 268 1.04 -1.64 -23.25
C ASN A 268 0.69 -0.91 -24.56
N LEU A 269 0.99 -1.48 -25.73
CA LEU A 269 0.56 -0.93 -27.02
C LEU A 269 -0.95 -1.02 -27.19
N ILE A 270 -1.54 -2.16 -26.81
CA ILE A 270 -2.99 -2.41 -26.87
C ILE A 270 -3.75 -1.49 -25.91
N LYS A 271 -3.25 -1.26 -24.68
CA LYS A 271 -3.84 -0.31 -23.71
C LYS A 271 -3.82 1.14 -24.20
N LYS A 272 -2.87 1.50 -25.06
CA LYS A 272 -2.80 2.84 -25.68
C LYS A 272 -3.77 3.03 -26.84
N LEU A 273 -4.53 2.00 -27.24
CA LEU A 273 -5.58 2.15 -28.25
C LEU A 273 -6.82 2.79 -27.64
N GLU A 274 -7.43 3.73 -28.37
CA GLU A 274 -8.61 4.47 -27.90
C GLU A 274 -9.88 3.60 -27.92
N GLU A 275 -9.91 2.60 -28.80
CA GLU A 275 -10.93 1.55 -28.88
C GLU A 275 -10.24 0.21 -29.16
N LYS A 276 -10.79 -0.88 -28.62
CA LYS A 276 -10.39 -2.25 -28.97
C LYS A 276 -11.52 -2.92 -29.72
N ASP A 277 -11.19 -3.69 -30.74
CA ASP A 277 -12.14 -4.61 -31.36
C ASP A 277 -11.95 -6.04 -30.82
N ASP A 278 -12.87 -6.92 -31.17
CA ASP A 278 -12.80 -8.34 -30.77
C ASP A 278 -11.54 -9.03 -31.30
N SER A 279 -10.96 -8.55 -32.41
CA SER A 279 -9.76 -9.15 -33.00
C SER A 279 -8.52 -8.89 -32.14
N ILE A 280 -8.37 -7.66 -31.62
CA ILE A 280 -7.29 -7.27 -30.70
C ILE A 280 -7.45 -7.97 -29.34
N ASN A 281 -8.69 -8.08 -28.84
CA ASN A 281 -8.96 -8.79 -27.58
C ASN A 281 -8.60 -10.28 -27.67
N ARG A 282 -9.01 -10.96 -28.75
CA ARG A 282 -8.67 -12.37 -28.98
C ARG A 282 -7.17 -12.59 -29.13
N LEU A 283 -6.47 -11.63 -29.75
CA LEU A 283 -5.03 -11.68 -29.94
C LEU A 283 -4.27 -11.54 -28.60
N GLU A 284 -4.71 -10.68 -27.68
CA GLU A 284 -4.14 -10.57 -26.33
C GLU A 284 -4.34 -11.86 -25.53
N GLN A 285 -5.52 -12.48 -25.61
CA GLN A 285 -5.82 -13.77 -24.98
C GLN A 285 -5.00 -14.91 -25.56
N TYR A 286 -4.94 -15.02 -26.88
CA TYR A 286 -4.17 -16.04 -27.59
C TYR A 286 -2.69 -16.05 -27.19
N LEU A 287 -2.07 -14.86 -27.11
CA LEU A 287 -0.69 -14.73 -26.66
C LEU A 287 -0.51 -15.17 -25.19
N GLU A 288 -1.48 -14.95 -24.33
CA GLU A 288 -1.39 -15.43 -22.94
C GLU A 288 -1.46 -16.95 -22.86
N GLU A 289 -2.36 -17.56 -23.63
CA GLU A 289 -2.48 -19.02 -23.70
C GLU A 289 -1.18 -19.67 -24.21
N GLU A 290 -0.54 -19.11 -25.24
CA GLU A 290 0.75 -19.60 -25.75
C GLU A 290 1.89 -19.47 -24.73
N LEU A 291 1.97 -18.32 -24.03
CA LEU A 291 2.99 -18.11 -23.01
C LEU A 291 2.81 -19.07 -21.83
N GLU A 292 1.56 -19.37 -21.46
CA GLU A 292 1.24 -20.32 -20.40
C GLU A 292 1.68 -21.75 -20.74
N ILE A 293 1.60 -22.14 -22.03
CA ILE A 293 2.14 -23.43 -22.49
C ILE A 293 3.67 -23.46 -22.32
N ALA A 294 4.37 -22.36 -22.65
CA ALA A 294 5.81 -22.26 -22.46
C ALA A 294 6.21 -22.30 -20.97
N ARG A 295 5.44 -21.65 -20.09
CA ARG A 295 5.65 -21.72 -18.62
C ARG A 295 5.56 -23.15 -18.11
N LYS A 296 4.53 -23.90 -18.52
CA LYS A 296 4.36 -25.30 -18.11
C LYS A 296 5.51 -26.19 -18.57
N ALA A 297 5.99 -26.01 -19.80
CA ALA A 297 7.16 -26.75 -20.30
C ALA A 297 8.42 -26.44 -19.48
N TYR A 298 8.64 -25.17 -19.11
CA TYR A 298 9.73 -24.77 -18.23
C TYR A 298 9.61 -25.37 -16.83
N GLU A 299 8.43 -25.34 -16.21
CA GLU A 299 8.18 -25.94 -14.89
C GLU A 299 8.47 -27.46 -14.92
N ASN A 300 8.01 -28.17 -15.96
CA ASN A 300 8.32 -29.58 -16.16
C ASN A 300 9.83 -29.84 -16.28
N LEU A 301 10.54 -29.01 -17.05
CA LEU A 301 11.99 -29.09 -17.23
C LEU A 301 12.73 -28.92 -15.90
N VAL A 302 12.33 -27.93 -15.09
CA VAL A 302 12.88 -27.65 -13.77
C VAL A 302 12.70 -28.85 -12.84
N ASP A 303 11.50 -29.44 -12.80
CA ASP A 303 11.22 -30.58 -11.92
C ASP A 303 11.92 -31.86 -12.36
N LEU A 304 12.02 -32.11 -13.68
CA LEU A 304 12.82 -33.21 -14.21
C LEU A 304 14.32 -33.04 -13.90
N THR A 305 14.83 -31.81 -14.00
CA THR A 305 16.23 -31.49 -13.71
C THR A 305 16.57 -31.71 -12.24
N LYS A 306 15.71 -31.26 -11.31
CA LYS A 306 15.87 -31.56 -9.88
C LYS A 306 15.91 -33.06 -9.62
N LYS A 307 15.00 -33.82 -10.24
CA LYS A 307 14.96 -35.28 -10.09
C LYS A 307 16.23 -35.93 -10.66
N TYR A 308 16.77 -35.41 -11.76
CA TYR A 308 18.02 -35.86 -12.35
C TYR A 308 19.22 -35.63 -11.42
N GLU A 309 19.33 -34.43 -10.84
CA GLU A 309 20.37 -34.05 -9.88
C GLU A 309 20.29 -34.90 -8.61
N ASP A 310 19.10 -35.08 -8.03
CA ASP A 310 18.88 -35.92 -6.85
C ASP A 310 19.31 -37.39 -7.09
N ASN A 311 18.98 -37.93 -8.27
CA ASN A 311 19.39 -39.28 -8.67
C ASN A 311 20.91 -39.37 -8.84
N LEU A 312 21.54 -38.38 -9.48
CA LEU A 312 22.99 -38.28 -9.66
C LEU A 312 23.72 -38.32 -8.31
N GLU A 313 23.29 -37.49 -7.36
CA GLU A 313 23.91 -37.44 -6.05
C GLU A 313 23.75 -38.77 -5.29
N THR A 314 22.54 -39.32 -5.26
CA THR A 314 22.26 -40.58 -4.54
C THR A 314 23.07 -41.75 -5.11
N ILE A 315 23.30 -41.79 -6.43
CA ILE A 315 24.17 -42.81 -7.05
C ILE A 315 25.61 -42.71 -6.50
N GLU A 316 26.15 -41.49 -6.39
CA GLU A 316 27.53 -41.27 -5.91
C GLU A 316 27.68 -41.55 -4.40
N PHE A 317 26.66 -41.22 -3.60
CA PHE A 317 26.71 -41.33 -2.14
C PHE A 317 26.16 -42.63 -1.56
N SER A 318 25.37 -43.42 -2.29
CA SER A 318 24.84 -44.70 -1.80
C SER A 318 25.92 -45.79 -1.65
N TYR A 319 25.77 -46.66 -0.64
CA TYR A 319 26.50 -47.93 -0.51
C TYR A 319 25.80 -49.10 -1.21
N ASP A 320 24.52 -48.96 -1.57
CA ASP A 320 23.72 -50.02 -2.16
C ASP A 320 23.85 -50.05 -3.70
N LYS A 321 24.54 -51.09 -4.20
CA LYS A 321 24.75 -51.33 -5.63
C LYS A 321 23.48 -51.61 -6.41
N ASN A 322 22.43 -52.15 -5.79
CA ASN A 322 21.15 -52.39 -6.45
C ASN A 322 20.41 -51.07 -6.64
N LEU A 323 20.38 -50.22 -5.62
CA LEU A 323 19.81 -48.87 -5.72
C LEU A 323 20.52 -48.05 -6.80
N GLN A 324 21.86 -48.08 -6.83
CA GLN A 324 22.65 -47.41 -7.88
C GLN A 324 22.19 -47.82 -9.28
N LYS A 325 22.06 -49.13 -9.56
CA LYS A 325 21.59 -49.62 -10.87
C LYS A 325 20.16 -49.18 -11.21
N ILE A 326 19.26 -49.16 -10.21
CA ILE A 326 17.89 -48.70 -10.40
C ILE A 326 17.90 -47.21 -10.81
N LEU A 327 18.60 -46.38 -10.05
CA LEU A 327 18.68 -44.94 -10.30
C LEU A 327 19.44 -44.61 -11.59
N GLU A 328 20.46 -45.35 -11.98
CA GLU A 328 21.16 -45.20 -13.27
C GLU A 328 20.23 -45.43 -14.47
N ASN A 329 19.32 -46.41 -14.37
CA ASN A 329 18.31 -46.65 -15.41
C ASN A 329 17.26 -45.55 -15.44
N GLU A 330 16.79 -45.09 -14.26
CA GLU A 330 15.86 -43.96 -14.17
C GLU A 330 16.48 -42.67 -14.70
N GLN A 331 17.74 -42.42 -14.40
CA GLN A 331 18.48 -41.25 -14.84
C GLN A 331 18.50 -41.14 -16.37
N LYS A 332 18.75 -42.25 -17.07
CA LYS A 332 18.71 -42.30 -18.54
C LYS A 332 17.32 -41.94 -19.07
N ASN A 333 16.26 -42.45 -18.43
CA ASN A 333 14.88 -42.12 -18.79
C ASN A 333 14.54 -40.65 -18.53
N ILE A 334 15.02 -40.08 -17.41
CA ILE A 334 14.82 -38.66 -17.08
C ILE A 334 15.56 -37.78 -18.09
N MET A 335 16.79 -38.10 -18.46
CA MET A 335 17.55 -37.35 -19.46
C MET A 335 16.84 -37.30 -20.82
N ILE A 336 16.24 -38.41 -21.26
CA ILE A 336 15.41 -38.43 -22.48
C ILE A 336 14.21 -37.48 -22.35
N LYS A 337 13.55 -37.46 -21.19
CA LYS A 337 12.43 -36.55 -20.92
C LYS A 337 12.87 -35.09 -20.87
N ILE A 338 14.02 -34.78 -20.25
CA ILE A 338 14.60 -33.43 -20.23
C ILE A 338 14.82 -32.94 -21.67
N ASN A 339 15.48 -33.74 -22.51
CA ASN A 339 15.72 -33.36 -23.91
C ASN A 339 14.42 -33.18 -24.71
N TYR A 340 13.38 -33.96 -24.39
CA TYR A 340 12.08 -33.84 -25.02
C TYR A 340 11.34 -32.56 -24.60
N GLU A 341 11.27 -32.28 -23.29
CA GLU A 341 10.65 -31.06 -22.75
C GLU A 341 11.43 -29.80 -23.16
N ASP A 342 12.76 -29.87 -23.20
CA ASP A 342 13.62 -28.78 -23.69
C ASP A 342 13.29 -28.41 -25.14
N LYS A 343 13.12 -29.43 -25.99
CA LYS A 343 12.69 -29.22 -27.38
C LYS A 343 11.30 -28.57 -27.44
N ILE A 344 10.34 -29.08 -26.66
CA ILE A 344 8.99 -28.50 -26.59
C ILE A 344 9.06 -27.03 -26.17
N PHE A 345 9.84 -26.72 -25.13
CA PHE A 345 10.02 -25.36 -24.66
C PHE A 345 10.56 -24.44 -25.76
N ASN A 346 11.65 -24.85 -26.42
CA ASN A 346 12.27 -24.07 -27.49
C ASN A 346 11.32 -23.87 -28.70
N ASP A 347 10.56 -24.90 -29.09
CA ASP A 347 9.58 -24.83 -30.17
C ASP A 347 8.44 -23.84 -29.81
N ASN A 348 7.94 -23.89 -28.57
CA ASN A 348 6.92 -22.98 -28.06
C ASN A 348 7.42 -21.53 -28.00
N ILE A 349 8.62 -21.28 -27.49
CA ILE A 349 9.22 -19.94 -27.43
C ILE A 349 9.44 -19.37 -28.84
N THR A 350 9.86 -20.20 -29.79
CA THR A 350 10.07 -19.78 -31.18
C THR A 350 8.75 -19.36 -31.82
N THR A 351 7.71 -20.18 -31.65
CA THR A 351 6.35 -19.89 -32.15
C THR A 351 5.79 -18.62 -31.52
N TYR A 352 5.88 -18.51 -30.19
CA TYR A 352 5.46 -17.34 -29.43
C TYR A 352 6.15 -16.05 -29.90
N SER A 353 7.47 -16.11 -30.11
CA SER A 353 8.26 -14.96 -30.56
C SER A 353 7.80 -14.44 -31.94
N GLN A 354 7.43 -15.34 -32.85
CA GLN A 354 6.89 -14.96 -34.16
C GLN A 354 5.51 -14.30 -34.02
N ASN A 355 4.63 -14.91 -33.22
CA ASN A 355 3.28 -14.40 -33.00
C ASN A 355 3.28 -13.04 -32.29
N ILE A 356 4.24 -12.79 -31.40
CA ILE A 356 4.45 -11.48 -30.78
C ILE A 356 4.83 -10.41 -31.79
N ILE A 357 5.72 -10.73 -32.75
CA ILE A 357 6.11 -9.78 -33.79
C ILE A 357 4.90 -9.45 -34.67
N GLU A 358 4.11 -10.47 -35.05
CA GLU A 358 2.89 -10.28 -35.83
C GLU A 358 1.85 -9.46 -35.05
N ALA A 359 1.68 -9.74 -33.77
CA ALA A 359 0.80 -9.01 -32.87
C ALA A 359 1.15 -7.53 -32.80
N LYS A 360 2.43 -7.21 -32.56
CA LYS A 360 2.92 -5.81 -32.58
C LYS A 360 2.55 -5.11 -33.89
N ARG A 361 2.76 -5.76 -35.03
CA ARG A 361 2.42 -5.22 -36.36
C ARG A 361 0.92 -5.00 -36.52
N LYS A 362 0.09 -5.99 -36.17
CA LYS A 362 -1.38 -5.89 -36.24
C LYS A 362 -1.91 -4.76 -35.37
N THR A 363 -1.42 -4.62 -34.15
CA THR A 363 -1.78 -3.52 -33.24
C THR A 363 -1.43 -2.15 -33.83
N LEU A 364 -0.27 -2.01 -34.46
CA LEU A 364 0.14 -0.75 -35.11
C LEU A 364 -0.73 -0.42 -36.33
N ILE A 365 -1.00 -1.40 -37.20
CA ILE A 365 -1.88 -1.23 -38.36
C ILE A 365 -3.29 -0.86 -37.90
N PHE A 366 -3.81 -1.55 -36.88
CA PHE A 366 -5.12 -1.23 -36.30
C PHE A 366 -5.17 0.20 -35.77
N LYS A 367 -4.11 0.67 -35.11
CA LYS A 367 -4.00 2.07 -34.66
C LYS A 367 -4.07 3.05 -35.83
N GLU A 368 -3.41 2.75 -36.95
CA GLU A 368 -3.47 3.61 -38.15
C GLU A 368 -4.87 3.63 -38.76
N ILE A 369 -5.52 2.48 -38.90
CA ILE A 369 -6.91 2.38 -39.38
C ILE A 369 -7.86 3.16 -38.46
N LEU A 370 -7.69 3.04 -37.14
CA LEU A 370 -8.47 3.78 -36.16
C LEU A 370 -8.29 5.30 -36.33
N ASN A 371 -7.04 5.76 -36.49
CA ASN A 371 -6.73 7.17 -36.72
C ASN A 371 -7.38 7.71 -38.00
N GLU A 372 -7.33 6.95 -39.10
CA GLU A 372 -8.01 7.34 -40.35
C GLU A 372 -9.52 7.39 -40.20
N LYS A 373 -10.11 6.40 -39.52
CA LYS A 373 -11.55 6.35 -39.27
C LYS A 373 -12.00 7.56 -38.46
N ILE A 374 -11.30 7.90 -37.38
CA ILE A 374 -11.61 9.07 -36.55
C ILE A 374 -11.49 10.34 -37.38
N ARG A 375 -10.45 10.48 -38.22
CA ARG A 375 -10.30 11.64 -39.11
C ARG A 375 -11.48 11.80 -40.06
N LYS A 376 -12.02 10.70 -40.61
CA LYS A 376 -13.20 10.70 -41.47
C LYS A 376 -14.51 10.99 -40.73
N GLU A 377 -14.56 10.76 -39.41
CA GLU A 377 -15.75 11.05 -38.60
C GLU A 377 -15.89 12.54 -38.23
N ILE A 378 -14.81 13.34 -38.34
CA ILE A 378 -14.85 14.78 -38.04
C ILE A 378 -15.76 15.49 -39.04
N LYS A 379 -16.89 16.04 -38.58
CA LYS A 379 -17.81 16.80 -39.44
C LYS A 379 -17.35 18.24 -39.64
N TYR A 380 -16.85 18.87 -38.58
CA TYR A 380 -16.47 20.27 -38.57
C TYR A 380 -14.94 20.45 -38.44
N GLU A 381 -14.21 20.02 -39.48
CA GLU A 381 -12.73 20.00 -39.48
C GLU A 381 -12.10 21.37 -39.18
N GLN A 382 -12.71 22.46 -39.68
CA GLN A 382 -12.25 23.83 -39.41
C GLN A 382 -12.26 24.15 -37.91
N PHE A 383 -13.34 23.81 -37.20
CA PHE A 383 -13.44 24.05 -35.76
C PHE A 383 -12.52 23.11 -34.96
N TYR A 384 -12.44 21.83 -35.33
CA TYR A 384 -11.54 20.87 -34.68
C TYR A 384 -10.08 21.33 -34.77
N ARG A 385 -9.66 21.77 -35.96
CA ARG A 385 -8.31 22.30 -36.19
C ARG A 385 -8.09 23.57 -35.38
N ALA A 386 -9.00 24.53 -35.49
CA ALA A 386 -8.89 25.82 -34.81
C ALA A 386 -8.81 25.67 -33.28
N PHE A 387 -9.64 24.79 -32.71
CA PHE A 387 -9.64 24.53 -31.28
C PHE A 387 -8.32 23.92 -30.78
N LEU A 388 -7.66 23.07 -31.58
CA LEU A 388 -6.37 22.49 -31.22
C LEU A 388 -5.21 23.45 -31.46
N ASN A 389 -5.30 24.32 -32.46
CA ASN A 389 -4.23 25.23 -32.85
C ASN A 389 -4.21 26.54 -32.07
N ILE A 390 -5.31 26.97 -31.47
CA ILE A 390 -5.35 28.19 -30.65
C ILE A 390 -4.38 28.07 -29.45
N GLU A 391 -3.51 29.06 -29.30
CA GLU A 391 -2.44 29.11 -28.30
C GLU A 391 -2.18 30.54 -27.83
N GLY A 392 -1.25 30.70 -26.89
CA GLY A 392 -0.72 31.99 -26.50
C GLY A 392 -1.75 32.93 -25.88
N LYS A 393 -1.72 34.18 -26.34
CA LYS A 393 -2.54 35.24 -25.78
C LYS A 393 -4.00 34.95 -26.10
N GLU A 394 -4.28 34.63 -27.36
CA GLU A 394 -5.58 34.41 -27.99
C GLU A 394 -6.38 33.31 -27.27
N LEU A 395 -5.74 32.18 -26.93
CA LEU A 395 -6.36 31.13 -26.11
C LEU A 395 -6.82 31.65 -24.75
N ARG A 396 -5.96 32.42 -24.07
CA ARG A 396 -6.26 32.96 -22.72
C ARG A 396 -7.43 33.91 -22.75
N ILE A 397 -7.55 34.71 -23.81
CA ILE A 397 -8.70 35.58 -24.00
C ILE A 397 -9.98 34.78 -24.14
N VAL A 398 -10.03 33.83 -25.08
CA VAL A 398 -11.24 33.06 -25.34
C VAL A 398 -11.69 32.38 -24.03
N TYR A 399 -10.72 31.90 -23.26
CA TYR A 399 -10.95 31.38 -21.91
C TYR A 399 -11.49 32.44 -20.92
N ILE A 400 -10.92 33.65 -20.86
CA ILE A 400 -11.38 34.73 -19.99
C ILE A 400 -12.82 35.12 -20.31
N ILE A 401 -13.15 35.27 -21.61
CA ILE A 401 -14.49 35.60 -22.07
C ILE A 401 -15.47 34.50 -21.67
N ALA A 402 -15.10 33.23 -21.89
CA ALA A 402 -15.94 32.10 -21.51
C ALA A 402 -16.18 31.99 -19.99
N THR A 403 -15.23 32.44 -19.16
CA THR A 403 -15.28 32.27 -17.70
C THR A 403 -15.79 33.50 -16.93
N SER A 404 -15.66 34.71 -17.48
CA SER A 404 -15.88 35.96 -16.74
C SER A 404 -17.18 36.68 -17.09
N ILE A 405 -18.11 36.02 -17.79
CA ILE A 405 -19.36 36.60 -18.34
C ILE A 405 -20.19 37.33 -17.29
N ASN A 406 -20.40 36.73 -16.12
CA ASN A 406 -21.20 37.33 -15.04
C ASN A 406 -20.53 38.57 -14.44
N LEU A 407 -19.19 38.58 -14.42
CA LEU A 407 -18.43 39.74 -13.98
C LEU A 407 -18.54 40.85 -15.04
N ILE A 408 -18.32 40.49 -16.30
CA ILE A 408 -18.39 41.35 -17.47
C ILE A 408 -19.77 42.00 -17.60
N SER A 409 -20.86 41.24 -17.50
CA SER A 409 -22.25 41.74 -17.56
C SER A 409 -22.57 42.71 -16.42
N SER A 410 -22.14 42.42 -15.19
CA SER A 410 -22.36 43.30 -14.03
C SER A 410 -21.64 44.66 -14.14
N THR A 411 -20.48 44.70 -14.80
CA THR A 411 -19.73 45.95 -15.06
C THR A 411 -20.29 46.79 -16.20
N LEU A 412 -21.08 46.22 -17.12
CA LEU A 412 -21.47 46.82 -18.41
C LEU A 412 -22.92 47.34 -18.42
N ASN A 413 -23.46 47.70 -17.26
CA ASN A 413 -24.89 47.93 -16.96
C ASN A 413 -25.63 49.10 -17.68
N LYS A 414 -25.18 49.58 -18.85
CA LYS A 414 -25.94 50.54 -19.69
C LYS A 414 -25.80 50.26 -21.20
N SER A 415 -26.92 49.94 -21.83
CA SER A 415 -27.08 49.54 -23.24
C SER A 415 -26.71 50.57 -24.31
N LYS A 416 -26.45 51.84 -23.96
CA LYS A 416 -26.07 52.88 -24.94
C LYS A 416 -24.59 53.29 -24.88
N GLU A 417 -23.83 52.81 -23.89
CA GLU A 417 -22.46 53.27 -23.59
C GLU A 417 -21.38 52.17 -23.71
N LEU A 418 -21.72 50.95 -24.13
CA LEU A 418 -20.78 49.81 -24.15
C LEU A 418 -19.58 49.99 -25.09
N LEU A 419 -19.76 50.82 -26.11
CA LEU A 419 -18.74 51.20 -27.09
C LEU A 419 -18.30 52.65 -26.88
N THR A 420 -18.40 53.14 -25.63
CA THR A 420 -17.72 54.37 -25.23
C THR A 420 -16.34 54.02 -24.71
N LYS A 421 -15.39 54.92 -24.92
CA LYS A 421 -13.99 54.74 -24.51
C LYS A 421 -13.84 54.28 -23.05
N SER A 422 -14.60 54.85 -22.12
CA SER A 422 -14.53 54.50 -20.69
C SER A 422 -14.93 53.06 -20.37
N THR A 423 -15.77 52.44 -21.20
CA THR A 423 -16.27 51.08 -20.99
C THR A 423 -15.35 50.06 -21.63
N LYS A 424 -14.83 50.37 -22.82
CA LYS A 424 -13.75 49.63 -23.51
C LYS A 424 -12.50 49.55 -22.64
N ASP A 425 -12.08 50.68 -22.05
CA ASP A 425 -10.92 50.75 -21.16
C ASP A 425 -11.09 49.86 -19.90
N LYS A 426 -12.28 49.86 -19.28
CA LYS A 426 -12.58 49.00 -18.12
C LYS A 426 -12.61 47.51 -18.46
N PHE A 427 -13.15 47.15 -19.63
CA PHE A 427 -13.14 45.77 -20.11
C PHE A 427 -11.70 45.31 -20.37
N LEU A 428 -10.89 46.13 -21.05
CA LEU A 428 -9.49 45.84 -21.32
C LEU A 428 -8.66 45.74 -20.04
N GLU A 429 -8.90 46.59 -19.04
CA GLU A 429 -8.25 46.50 -17.73
C GLU A 429 -8.59 45.16 -17.04
N LEU A 430 -9.86 44.74 -17.08
CA LEU A 430 -10.31 43.45 -16.55
C LEU A 430 -9.64 42.28 -17.28
N VAL A 431 -9.59 42.31 -18.62
CA VAL A 431 -8.93 41.28 -19.43
C VAL A 431 -7.43 41.23 -19.14
N ASN A 432 -6.74 42.37 -19.14
CA ASN A 432 -5.30 42.44 -18.87
C ASN A 432 -4.95 41.93 -17.47
N ARG A 433 -5.74 42.28 -16.45
CA ARG A 433 -5.56 41.75 -15.09
C ARG A 433 -5.67 40.23 -15.07
N ARG A 434 -6.68 39.67 -15.74
CA ARG A 434 -6.87 38.21 -15.84
C ARG A 434 -5.78 37.54 -16.67
N LEU A 435 -5.27 38.20 -17.72
CA LEU A 435 -4.16 37.68 -18.50
C LEU A 435 -2.89 37.51 -17.65
N GLU A 436 -2.59 38.46 -16.77
CA GLU A 436 -1.48 38.33 -15.82
C GLU A 436 -1.70 37.19 -14.81
N GLU A 437 -2.94 36.97 -14.34
CA GLU A 437 -3.26 35.81 -13.47
C GLU A 437 -3.02 34.47 -14.17
N LEU A 438 -3.17 34.41 -15.50
CA LEU A 438 -3.03 33.19 -16.31
C LEU A 438 -1.61 32.99 -16.90
N LYS A 439 -0.67 33.88 -16.61
CA LYS A 439 0.68 33.89 -17.21
C LYS A 439 1.49 32.62 -16.95
N ASN A 440 1.28 32.00 -15.78
CA ASN A 440 2.01 30.80 -15.35
C ASN A 440 1.27 29.48 -15.63
N ILE A 441 0.06 29.55 -16.21
CA ILE A 441 -0.73 28.36 -16.55
C ILE A 441 -0.39 27.94 -17.98
N SER A 442 -0.20 26.65 -18.22
CA SER A 442 0.13 26.13 -19.55
C SER A 442 -1.06 26.21 -20.50
N ASP A 443 -0.78 26.38 -21.79
CA ASP A 443 -1.82 26.45 -22.83
C ASP A 443 -2.63 25.15 -22.90
N ALA A 444 -1.99 24.00 -22.68
CA ALA A 444 -2.67 22.71 -22.60
C ALA A 444 -3.72 22.67 -21.47
N GLU A 445 -3.39 23.23 -20.29
CA GLU A 445 -4.34 23.30 -19.17
C GLU A 445 -5.50 24.27 -19.46
N ILE A 446 -5.21 25.45 -20.02
CA ILE A 446 -6.24 26.43 -20.38
C ILE A 446 -7.18 25.88 -21.45
N ARG A 447 -6.65 25.21 -22.48
CA ARG A 447 -7.42 24.59 -23.55
C ARG A 447 -8.31 23.46 -23.01
N LEU A 448 -7.80 22.65 -22.09
CA LEU A 448 -8.58 21.60 -21.44
C LEU A 448 -9.74 22.17 -20.62
N VAL A 449 -9.52 23.24 -19.84
CA VAL A 449 -10.62 23.87 -19.07
C VAL A 449 -11.60 24.57 -20.01
N LEU A 450 -11.12 25.20 -21.09
CA LEU A 450 -11.98 25.79 -22.12
C LEU A 450 -12.89 24.73 -22.77
N TYR A 451 -12.37 23.54 -23.07
CA TYR A 451 -13.16 22.41 -23.57
C TYR A 451 -14.36 22.09 -22.66
N TYR A 452 -14.14 21.89 -21.35
CA TYR A 452 -15.24 21.62 -20.42
C TYR A 452 -16.18 22.81 -20.26
N LYS A 453 -15.67 24.04 -20.37
CA LYS A 453 -16.52 25.22 -20.32
C LYS A 453 -17.45 25.31 -21.52
N LEU A 454 -16.97 24.98 -22.72
CA LEU A 454 -17.80 24.88 -23.93
C LEU A 454 -18.85 23.77 -23.81
N ILE A 455 -18.49 22.61 -23.24
CA ILE A 455 -19.47 21.54 -22.92
C ILE A 455 -20.59 22.06 -22.01
N LYS A 456 -20.24 22.79 -20.94
CA LYS A 456 -21.24 23.37 -20.03
C LYS A 456 -22.15 24.38 -20.74
N LEU A 457 -21.58 25.26 -21.56
CA LEU A 457 -22.35 26.26 -22.31
C LEU A 457 -23.27 25.59 -23.35
N ALA A 458 -22.84 24.51 -23.98
CA ALA A 458 -23.65 23.74 -24.92
C ALA A 458 -24.72 22.87 -24.24
N SER A 459 -24.68 22.74 -22.90
CA SER A 459 -25.56 21.86 -22.13
C SER A 459 -25.57 20.40 -22.64
N ILE A 460 -24.40 19.90 -23.05
CA ILE A 460 -24.24 18.53 -23.54
C ILE A 460 -23.65 17.62 -22.46
N PRO A 461 -23.99 16.31 -22.45
CA PRO A 461 -23.36 15.36 -21.54
C PRO A 461 -21.85 15.32 -21.79
N SER A 462 -21.08 15.37 -20.70
CA SER A 462 -19.63 15.24 -20.77
C SER A 462 -19.27 13.89 -21.37
N ARG A 463 -18.43 13.91 -22.41
CA ARG A 463 -17.82 12.71 -22.96
C ARG A 463 -16.37 12.64 -22.50
N ASN A 464 -15.77 11.45 -22.55
CA ASN A 464 -14.41 11.25 -22.09
C ASN A 464 -13.41 11.91 -23.06
N VAL A 465 -12.72 12.95 -22.60
CA VAL A 465 -11.70 13.67 -23.39
C VAL A 465 -10.55 12.74 -23.78
N PHE A 466 -10.24 11.75 -22.95
CA PHE A 466 -9.19 10.75 -23.18
C PHE A 466 -9.47 9.90 -24.43
N ASN A 467 -10.74 9.70 -24.78
CA ASN A 467 -11.10 9.02 -26.01
C ASN A 467 -11.24 10.03 -27.14
N ARG A 468 -10.31 10.00 -28.10
CA ARG A 468 -10.26 10.99 -29.19
C ARG A 468 -11.52 11.03 -30.04
N ARG A 469 -12.18 9.90 -30.25
CA ARG A 469 -13.45 9.84 -30.98
C ARG A 469 -14.56 10.56 -30.21
N GLN A 470 -14.65 10.33 -28.91
CA GLN A 470 -15.59 11.02 -28.03
C GLN A 470 -15.29 12.53 -27.95
N PHE A 471 -14.02 12.92 -27.92
CA PHE A 471 -13.57 14.30 -28.01
C PHE A 471 -14.01 14.96 -29.32
N VAL A 472 -13.77 14.33 -30.47
CA VAL A 472 -14.21 14.81 -31.80
C VAL A 472 -15.74 14.97 -31.83
N GLN A 473 -16.48 13.95 -31.39
CA GLN A 473 -17.94 14.01 -31.40
C GLN A 473 -18.48 15.08 -30.45
N ALA A 474 -17.82 15.33 -29.31
CA ALA A 474 -18.17 16.43 -28.42
C ALA A 474 -17.99 17.79 -29.11
N LEU A 475 -16.84 18.01 -29.78
CA LEU A 475 -16.60 19.24 -30.53
C LEU A 475 -17.62 19.42 -31.66
N ASP A 476 -17.95 18.36 -32.40
CA ASP A 476 -19.00 18.43 -33.42
C ASP A 476 -20.36 18.81 -32.80
N THR A 477 -20.71 18.23 -31.66
CA THR A 477 -21.97 18.53 -30.96
C THR A 477 -22.00 19.96 -30.41
N ILE A 478 -20.85 20.53 -30.02
CA ILE A 478 -20.75 21.92 -29.58
C ILE A 478 -21.09 22.87 -30.75
N VAL A 479 -20.56 22.61 -31.96
CA VAL A 479 -20.90 23.39 -33.16
C VAL A 479 -22.39 23.30 -33.50
N GLU A 480 -22.93 22.09 -33.43
CA GLU A 480 -24.36 21.83 -33.61
C GLU A 480 -25.23 22.66 -32.66
N LYS A 481 -24.91 22.65 -31.36
CA LYS A 481 -25.63 23.41 -30.35
C LYS A 481 -25.51 24.92 -30.54
N GLY A 482 -24.33 25.40 -30.92
CA GLY A 482 -24.15 26.81 -31.27
C GLY A 482 -25.04 27.22 -32.44
N TYR A 483 -25.14 26.40 -33.48
CA TYR A 483 -26.05 26.68 -34.60
C TYR A 483 -27.52 26.64 -34.16
N GLU A 484 -27.92 25.65 -33.36
CA GLU A 484 -29.29 25.52 -32.82
C GLU A 484 -29.72 26.75 -32.01
N PHE A 485 -28.83 27.31 -31.18
CA PHE A 485 -29.14 28.52 -30.42
C PHE A 485 -29.47 29.72 -31.32
N LEU A 486 -28.83 29.83 -32.50
CA LEU A 486 -29.10 30.89 -33.46
C LEU A 486 -30.38 30.67 -34.29
N ILE A 487 -30.84 29.42 -34.49
CA ILE A 487 -32.07 29.13 -35.25
C ILE A 487 -33.28 29.85 -34.64
N ASN A 488 -33.28 30.04 -33.32
CA ASN A 488 -34.38 30.69 -32.60
C ASN A 488 -34.41 32.22 -32.78
N GLU A 489 -33.41 32.80 -33.46
CA GLU A 489 -33.31 34.23 -33.69
C GLU A 489 -34.05 34.66 -34.97
N ALA A 490 -34.88 35.70 -34.86
CA ALA A 490 -35.79 36.12 -35.92
C ALA A 490 -35.09 36.61 -37.20
N ASP A 491 -33.82 36.98 -37.11
CA ASP A 491 -32.98 37.52 -38.19
C ASP A 491 -31.92 36.53 -38.71
N PHE A 492 -31.92 35.29 -38.22
CA PHE A 492 -30.99 34.26 -38.68
C PHE A 492 -31.45 33.61 -39.99
N LYS A 493 -30.65 33.76 -41.06
CA LYS A 493 -30.99 33.26 -42.40
C LYS A 493 -30.64 31.79 -42.66
N GLY A 494 -29.83 31.17 -41.78
CA GLY A 494 -29.38 29.78 -41.89
C GLY A 494 -28.48 29.48 -43.10
N LYS A 495 -27.62 28.45 -42.98
CA LYS A 495 -26.78 27.92 -44.07
C LYS A 495 -26.60 26.40 -43.93
N ILE A 496 -26.30 25.72 -45.05
CA ILE A 496 -25.99 24.27 -45.06
C ILE A 496 -24.73 23.99 -44.24
N ASN A 497 -23.68 24.79 -44.44
CA ASN A 497 -22.52 24.78 -43.55
C ASN A 497 -22.84 25.60 -42.29
N LYS A 498 -22.89 24.92 -41.14
CA LYS A 498 -23.29 25.52 -39.86
C LYS A 498 -22.26 26.54 -39.35
N ILE A 499 -20.97 26.27 -39.56
CA ILE A 499 -19.91 27.24 -39.24
C ILE A 499 -20.12 28.53 -40.04
N ASP A 500 -20.42 28.42 -41.33
CA ASP A 500 -20.63 29.60 -42.18
C ASP A 500 -21.86 30.40 -41.76
N GLY A 501 -22.92 29.72 -41.31
CA GLY A 501 -24.12 30.36 -40.81
C GLY A 501 -23.86 31.16 -39.53
N ILE A 502 -23.17 30.56 -38.55
CA ILE A 502 -22.78 31.23 -37.31
C ILE A 502 -21.90 32.45 -37.60
N SER A 503 -20.89 32.28 -38.46
CA SER A 503 -19.94 33.33 -38.83
C SER A 503 -20.63 34.52 -39.49
N LEU A 504 -21.48 34.24 -40.50
CA LEU A 504 -22.20 35.27 -41.25
C LEU A 504 -23.15 36.06 -40.35
N TYR A 505 -23.87 35.38 -39.46
CA TYR A 505 -24.81 36.03 -38.54
C TYR A 505 -24.14 37.13 -37.73
N TYR A 506 -22.99 36.83 -37.12
CA TYR A 506 -22.29 37.81 -36.28
C TYR A 506 -21.64 38.92 -37.09
N ILE A 507 -21.08 38.61 -38.27
CA ILE A 507 -20.54 39.63 -39.18
C ILE A 507 -21.64 40.60 -39.62
N GLU A 508 -22.83 40.11 -39.98
CA GLU A 508 -24.00 40.95 -40.31
C GLU A 508 -24.44 41.81 -39.10
N LYS A 509 -24.50 41.23 -37.89
CA LYS A 509 -24.85 41.94 -36.66
C LYS A 509 -23.89 43.08 -36.34
N VAL A 510 -22.59 42.86 -36.55
CA VAL A 510 -21.57 43.88 -36.35
C VAL A 510 -21.68 44.99 -37.38
N LEU A 511 -21.91 44.66 -38.65
CA LEU A 511 -22.16 45.66 -39.69
C LEU A 511 -23.40 46.52 -39.37
N GLU A 512 -24.50 45.92 -38.93
CA GLU A 512 -25.72 46.63 -38.50
C GLU A 512 -25.45 47.59 -37.33
N ALA A 513 -24.70 47.11 -36.33
CA ALA A 513 -24.37 47.89 -35.16
C ALA A 513 -23.45 49.08 -35.50
N LEU A 514 -22.46 48.90 -36.39
CA LEU A 514 -21.63 49.99 -36.90
C LEU A 514 -22.45 51.01 -37.71
N LYS A 515 -23.36 50.54 -38.58
CA LYS A 515 -24.26 51.38 -39.38
C LYS A 515 -25.15 52.28 -38.50
N SER A 516 -25.54 51.80 -37.32
CA SER A 516 -26.40 52.56 -36.38
C SER A 516 -25.71 53.75 -35.71
N LYS A 517 -24.38 53.89 -35.81
CA LYS A 517 -23.57 54.79 -34.96
C LYS A 517 -23.11 56.10 -35.58
N SER A 518 -22.94 56.25 -36.91
CA SER A 518 -22.51 57.54 -37.49
C SER A 518 -22.44 57.58 -39.03
N ASN A 519 -22.28 58.81 -39.55
CA ASN A 519 -21.81 59.12 -40.91
C ASN A 519 -20.30 58.85 -41.03
N LEU A 520 -19.94 57.68 -41.55
CA LEU A 520 -18.55 57.26 -41.79
C LEU A 520 -17.85 58.20 -42.79
N GLN A 521 -16.69 58.76 -42.41
CA GLN A 521 -15.77 59.38 -43.36
C GLN A 521 -14.78 58.31 -43.84
N VAL A 522 -14.98 57.82 -45.06
CA VAL A 522 -14.18 56.75 -45.67
C VAL A 522 -12.87 57.35 -46.20
N ASP A 523 -11.73 56.81 -45.79
CA ASP A 523 -10.44 57.15 -46.39
C ASP A 523 -10.19 56.34 -47.67
N GLU A 524 -9.14 56.69 -48.41
CA GLU A 524 -8.84 56.04 -49.70
C GLU A 524 -8.37 54.58 -49.52
N GLU A 525 -7.78 54.24 -48.36
CA GLU A 525 -7.35 52.89 -48.03
C GLU A 525 -8.53 51.93 -47.89
N LEU A 526 -9.55 52.30 -47.12
CA LEU A 526 -10.77 51.50 -46.97
C LEU A 526 -11.54 51.38 -48.29
N VAL A 527 -11.58 52.46 -49.09
CA VAL A 527 -12.19 52.42 -50.42
C VAL A 527 -11.49 51.39 -51.31
N ASN A 528 -10.16 51.35 -51.31
CA ASN A 528 -9.39 50.39 -52.10
C ASN A 528 -9.58 48.95 -51.61
N ARG A 529 -9.54 48.71 -50.28
CA ARG A 529 -9.75 47.37 -49.70
C ARG A 529 -11.12 46.79 -50.05
N ILE A 530 -12.19 47.59 -49.90
CA ILE A 530 -13.55 47.18 -50.26
C ILE A 530 -13.66 46.93 -51.77
N TYR A 531 -13.04 47.80 -52.59
CA TYR A 531 -13.04 47.65 -54.05
C TYR A 531 -12.36 46.35 -54.49
N GLU A 532 -11.14 46.10 -54.03
CA GLU A 532 -10.35 44.91 -54.38
C GLU A 532 -11.09 43.63 -54.01
N ASN A 533 -11.62 43.56 -52.78
CA ASN A 533 -12.40 42.41 -52.30
C ASN A 533 -13.66 42.16 -53.14
N ILE A 534 -14.43 43.22 -53.44
CA ILE A 534 -15.64 43.08 -54.26
C ILE A 534 -15.29 42.61 -55.67
N VAL A 535 -14.22 43.14 -56.28
CA VAL A 535 -13.77 42.74 -57.62
C VAL A 535 -13.29 41.30 -57.64
N GLU A 536 -12.53 40.88 -56.63
CA GLU A 536 -12.06 39.50 -56.50
C GLU A 536 -13.24 38.53 -56.34
N LEU A 537 -14.13 38.78 -55.36
CA LEU A 537 -15.31 37.96 -55.09
C LEU A 537 -16.26 37.91 -56.29
N LYS A 538 -16.36 39.03 -57.02
CA LYS A 538 -17.09 39.11 -58.28
C LYS A 538 -16.52 38.17 -59.33
N SER A 539 -15.20 37.97 -59.39
CA SER A 539 -14.60 37.16 -60.45
C SER A 539 -14.82 35.65 -60.29
N ARG A 540 -15.25 35.18 -59.10
CA ARG A 540 -15.36 33.75 -58.77
C ARG A 540 -16.63 33.08 -59.29
N ASP A 541 -16.48 31.92 -59.91
CA ASP A 541 -17.58 31.17 -60.55
C ASP A 541 -18.72 30.78 -59.57
N GLU A 542 -18.38 30.51 -58.31
CA GLU A 542 -19.33 30.16 -57.24
C GLU A 542 -20.34 31.28 -56.91
N ASN A 543 -20.06 32.51 -57.32
CA ASN A 543 -20.91 33.67 -57.05
C ASN A 543 -21.81 34.05 -58.24
N ILE A 544 -21.74 33.35 -59.38
CA ILE A 544 -22.49 33.69 -60.61
C ILE A 544 -24.00 33.85 -60.35
N ASP A 545 -24.61 32.97 -59.56
CA ASP A 545 -26.05 33.05 -59.25
C ASP A 545 -26.38 34.17 -58.25
N LYS A 546 -25.46 34.46 -57.31
CA LYS A 546 -25.59 35.60 -56.38
C LYS A 546 -25.38 36.94 -57.07
N ARG A 547 -24.64 36.96 -58.19
CA ARG A 547 -24.43 38.16 -59.02
C ARG A 547 -25.77 38.70 -59.51
N GLN A 548 -26.71 37.87 -59.98
CA GLN A 548 -28.00 38.37 -60.49
C GLN A 548 -28.81 39.18 -59.45
N ILE A 549 -28.81 38.76 -58.17
CA ILE A 549 -29.62 39.37 -57.10
C ILE A 549 -29.09 40.74 -56.67
N HIS A 550 -27.77 40.89 -56.55
CA HIS A 550 -27.16 42.14 -56.07
C HIS A 550 -26.79 43.11 -57.21
N TYR A 551 -26.53 42.59 -58.42
CA TYR A 551 -26.01 43.41 -59.52
C TYR A 551 -27.13 44.08 -60.32
N GLU A 552 -28.33 43.50 -60.43
CA GLU A 552 -29.48 44.18 -61.05
C GLU A 552 -29.91 45.45 -60.27
N LYS A 553 -29.65 45.47 -58.95
CA LYS A 553 -30.00 46.59 -58.07
C LYS A 553 -29.02 47.77 -58.14
N TYR A 554 -27.75 47.53 -58.52
CA TYR A 554 -26.67 48.54 -58.52
C TYR A 554 -25.87 48.66 -59.83
N ASN A 555 -26.19 47.86 -60.85
CA ASN A 555 -25.63 47.89 -62.21
C ASN A 555 -24.08 47.74 -62.28
N LEU A 556 -23.52 46.89 -61.43
CA LEU A 556 -22.07 46.73 -61.18
C LEU A 556 -21.28 46.04 -62.32
N ASP A 557 -21.91 45.63 -63.43
CA ASP A 557 -21.23 44.99 -64.57
C ASP A 557 -20.64 45.96 -65.59
N ASN A 558 -21.09 47.23 -65.58
CA ASN A 558 -20.65 48.27 -66.51
C ASN A 558 -20.03 49.50 -65.82
N ILE A 559 -19.68 49.37 -64.54
CA ILE A 559 -19.15 50.47 -63.72
C ILE A 559 -17.62 50.52 -63.84
N THR A 560 -17.07 51.70 -64.14
CA THR A 560 -15.61 51.92 -64.13
C THR A 560 -15.07 51.92 -62.70
N GLU A 561 -13.78 51.62 -62.52
CA GLU A 561 -13.12 51.66 -61.19
C GLU A 561 -13.43 52.96 -60.43
N ALA A 562 -13.35 54.11 -61.12
CA ALA A 562 -13.66 55.42 -60.53
C ALA A 562 -15.10 55.49 -59.99
N LEU A 563 -16.09 55.02 -60.75
CA LEU A 563 -17.50 55.02 -60.36
C LEU A 563 -17.78 54.06 -59.20
N LEU A 564 -17.12 52.90 -59.14
CA LEU A 564 -17.28 51.97 -58.02
C LEU A 564 -16.66 52.52 -56.74
N LYS A 565 -15.46 53.12 -56.83
CA LYS A 565 -14.80 53.78 -55.69
C LYS A 565 -15.62 54.96 -55.18
N ASP A 566 -16.27 55.73 -56.06
CA ASP A 566 -17.19 56.80 -55.66
C ASP A 566 -18.47 56.26 -55.01
N ALA A 567 -19.01 55.14 -55.48
CA ALA A 567 -20.14 54.46 -54.83
C ALA A 567 -19.78 53.92 -53.43
N ILE A 568 -18.57 53.37 -53.25
CA ILE A 568 -18.05 52.95 -51.94
C ILE A 568 -17.95 54.15 -50.99
N ARG A 569 -17.48 55.31 -51.47
CA ARG A 569 -17.43 56.55 -50.66
C ARG A 569 -18.82 57.05 -50.25
N ALA A 570 -19.80 56.94 -51.15
CA ALA A 570 -21.16 57.41 -50.91
C ALA A 570 -21.98 56.46 -50.01
N HIS A 571 -21.82 55.14 -50.18
CA HIS A 571 -22.64 54.10 -49.54
C HIS A 571 -21.82 52.94 -48.94
N PRO A 572 -20.81 53.21 -48.09
CA PRO A 572 -19.84 52.20 -47.66
C PRO A 572 -20.47 50.97 -46.99
N PHE A 573 -21.50 51.17 -46.14
CA PHE A 573 -22.17 50.07 -45.46
C PHE A 573 -23.00 49.17 -46.39
N GLU A 574 -23.52 49.71 -47.50
CA GLU A 574 -24.25 48.91 -48.50
C GLU A 574 -23.28 48.05 -49.30
N LEU A 575 -22.11 48.60 -49.65
CA LEU A 575 -21.06 47.87 -50.37
C LEU A 575 -20.38 46.82 -49.47
N LEU A 576 -20.16 47.12 -48.19
CA LEU A 576 -19.71 46.12 -47.20
C LEU A 576 -20.73 44.99 -47.04
N SER A 577 -22.03 45.28 -47.04
CA SER A 577 -23.08 44.26 -47.01
C SER A 577 -23.05 43.38 -48.26
N ILE A 578 -22.80 43.95 -49.44
CA ILE A 578 -22.64 43.19 -50.68
C ILE A 578 -21.40 42.29 -50.62
N MET A 579 -20.26 42.82 -50.15
CA MET A 579 -19.03 42.07 -49.95
C MET A 579 -19.24 40.85 -49.03
N ILE A 580 -19.88 41.05 -47.88
CA ILE A 580 -20.19 39.99 -46.91
C ILE A 580 -21.14 38.93 -47.50
N ASN A 581 -22.14 39.31 -48.28
CA ASN A 581 -23.06 38.38 -48.94
C ASN A 581 -22.40 37.55 -50.05
N LEU A 582 -21.42 38.13 -50.75
CA LEU A 582 -20.66 37.46 -51.82
C LEU A 582 -19.56 36.54 -51.28
N GLY A 583 -19.07 36.75 -50.06
CA GLY A 583 -18.01 35.92 -49.47
C GLY A 583 -18.42 34.54 -48.98
N SER A 584 -17.40 33.76 -48.62
CA SER A 584 -17.45 32.41 -48.04
C SER A 584 -16.68 32.35 -46.72
N SER A 585 -16.55 31.15 -46.11
CA SER A 585 -15.80 30.96 -44.85
C SER A 585 -14.40 31.54 -44.88
N TYR A 586 -13.74 31.50 -46.04
CA TYR A 586 -12.34 31.88 -46.18
C TYR A 586 -12.11 33.39 -46.10
N GLU A 587 -13.10 34.20 -46.48
CA GLU A 587 -12.99 35.67 -46.51
C GLU A 587 -13.54 36.32 -45.24
N TYR A 588 -14.15 35.56 -44.33
CA TYR A 588 -14.74 36.10 -43.11
C TYR A 588 -13.70 36.76 -42.18
N SER A 589 -12.47 36.25 -42.13
CA SER A 589 -11.38 36.90 -41.37
C SER A 589 -11.00 38.25 -41.97
N GLU A 590 -10.89 38.31 -43.30
CA GLU A 590 -10.61 39.55 -44.03
C GLU A 590 -11.73 40.56 -43.87
N PHE A 591 -12.99 40.11 -43.90
CA PHE A 591 -14.15 40.97 -43.64
C PHE A 591 -14.15 41.52 -42.22
N GLN A 592 -13.73 40.73 -41.24
CA GLN A 592 -13.57 41.20 -39.86
C GLN A 592 -12.48 42.25 -39.73
N GLU A 593 -11.32 42.06 -40.37
CA GLU A 593 -10.26 43.07 -40.41
C GLU A 593 -10.77 44.40 -41.01
N ILE A 594 -11.56 44.31 -42.09
CA ILE A 594 -12.19 45.49 -42.70
C ILE A 594 -13.20 46.12 -41.73
N LEU A 595 -14.02 45.33 -41.03
CA LEU A 595 -14.99 45.86 -40.06
C LEU A 595 -14.32 46.50 -38.84
N LEU A 596 -13.20 45.95 -38.37
CA LEU A 596 -12.33 46.53 -37.35
C LEU A 596 -11.75 47.87 -37.81
N TYR A 597 -11.27 47.92 -39.05
CA TYR A 597 -10.78 49.16 -39.65
C TYR A 597 -11.88 50.23 -39.69
N VAL A 598 -13.09 49.84 -40.09
CA VAL A 598 -14.28 50.73 -40.07
C VAL A 598 -14.61 51.22 -38.66
N GLU A 599 -14.56 50.36 -37.63
CA GLU A 599 -14.73 50.78 -36.23
C GLU A 599 -13.71 51.86 -35.83
N GLY A 600 -12.44 51.65 -36.17
CA GLY A 600 -11.36 52.60 -35.86
C GLY A 600 -11.56 53.98 -36.47
N LEU A 601 -12.09 54.04 -37.69
CA LEU A 601 -12.45 55.30 -38.36
C LEU A 601 -13.66 55.99 -37.72
N VAL A 602 -14.66 55.22 -37.27
CA VAL A 602 -15.84 55.74 -36.57
C VAL A 602 -15.47 56.38 -35.22
N GLU A 603 -14.55 55.80 -34.47
CA GLU A 603 -14.16 56.28 -33.14
C GLU A 603 -13.06 57.37 -33.13
N LYS A 604 -12.46 57.68 -34.30
CA LYS A 604 -11.39 58.70 -34.48
C LYS A 604 -10.25 58.62 -33.47
N LYS A 605 -9.66 57.43 -33.26
CA LYS A 605 -8.33 57.19 -32.64
C LYS A 605 -8.06 55.68 -32.54
N LEU A 606 -7.03 55.19 -33.21
CA LEU A 606 -6.49 53.84 -33.03
C LEU A 606 -5.07 53.94 -32.46
N GLU A 607 -4.95 53.83 -31.14
CA GLU A 607 -3.72 53.40 -30.47
C GLU A 607 -4.08 52.39 -29.37
N VAL A 608 -4.78 51.31 -29.71
CA VAL A 608 -4.82 50.10 -28.87
C VAL A 608 -5.08 48.89 -29.76
N ASN A 609 -4.32 47.80 -29.53
CA ASN A 609 -4.52 46.44 -30.06
C ASN A 609 -5.89 45.84 -29.67
N ALA A 610 -7.00 46.47 -30.06
CA ALA A 610 -8.37 46.04 -29.79
C ALA A 610 -8.88 44.96 -30.76
N ASN A 611 -8.03 44.56 -31.72
CA ASN A 611 -8.36 43.66 -32.84
C ASN A 611 -8.88 42.27 -32.43
N GLU A 612 -8.60 41.80 -31.21
CA GLU A 612 -8.80 40.39 -30.85
C GLU A 612 -10.16 40.07 -30.16
N TYR A 613 -10.97 41.06 -29.72
CA TYR A 613 -12.21 40.83 -28.93
C TYR A 613 -13.45 41.54 -29.46
N PHE A 614 -13.36 42.08 -30.66
CA PHE A 614 -14.34 43.01 -31.20
C PHE A 614 -15.74 42.39 -31.32
N MET A 615 -15.86 41.16 -31.84
CA MET A 615 -17.17 40.52 -32.00
C MET A 615 -17.80 40.21 -30.64
N SER A 616 -16.98 39.75 -29.68
CA SER A 616 -17.38 39.53 -28.29
C SER A 616 -17.85 40.81 -27.59
N LEU A 617 -17.14 41.93 -27.77
CA LEU A 617 -17.54 43.25 -27.27
C LEU A 617 -18.85 43.74 -27.90
N MET A 618 -19.04 43.51 -29.20
CA MET A 618 -20.25 43.92 -29.94
C MET A 618 -21.48 43.07 -29.58
N PHE A 619 -21.30 41.80 -29.24
CA PHE A 619 -22.37 40.97 -28.68
C PHE A 619 -22.80 41.46 -27.29
N LEU A 620 -21.84 41.68 -26.40
CA LEU A 620 -22.10 42.23 -25.06
C LEU A 620 -22.80 43.59 -25.15
N ALA A 621 -22.50 44.37 -26.20
CA ALA A 621 -23.15 45.65 -26.48
C ALA A 621 -24.59 45.53 -27.01
N SER A 622 -24.93 44.45 -27.71
CA SER A 622 -26.20 44.32 -28.44
C SER A 622 -27.33 43.62 -27.65
N ARG A 623 -27.03 42.85 -26.59
CA ARG A 623 -28.04 42.03 -25.87
C ARG A 623 -28.26 42.31 -24.38
N VAL A 624 -28.13 43.57 -23.95
CA VAL A 624 -28.23 44.00 -22.53
C VAL A 624 -29.66 43.89 -21.92
N SER A 625 -30.57 43.09 -22.49
CA SER A 625 -31.95 42.93 -21.99
C SER A 625 -32.42 41.47 -21.84
N GLY A 626 -31.50 40.51 -21.70
CA GLY A 626 -31.81 39.10 -21.49
C GLY A 626 -31.60 38.60 -20.05
N THR A 627 -32.19 37.45 -19.71
CA THR A 627 -31.85 36.69 -18.49
C THR A 627 -30.42 36.15 -18.56
N ASN A 628 -29.82 35.79 -17.42
CA ASN A 628 -28.47 35.17 -17.39
C ASN A 628 -28.38 33.93 -18.29
N ASP A 629 -29.46 33.17 -18.43
CA ASP A 629 -29.51 31.96 -19.25
C ASP A 629 -29.49 32.29 -20.75
N ALA A 630 -30.25 33.30 -21.19
CA ALA A 630 -30.23 33.77 -22.59
C ALA A 630 -28.87 34.36 -23.01
N LEU A 631 -28.13 34.95 -22.07
CA LEU A 631 -26.76 35.41 -22.30
C LEU A 631 -25.77 34.25 -22.45
N GLN A 632 -25.98 33.15 -21.72
CA GLN A 632 -25.12 31.96 -21.80
C GLN A 632 -25.35 31.17 -23.10
N GLU A 633 -26.61 31.01 -23.53
CA GLU A 633 -26.96 30.31 -24.78
C GLU A 633 -26.41 31.04 -26.02
N ASN A 634 -26.47 32.37 -26.04
CA ASN A 634 -25.98 33.18 -27.16
C ASN A 634 -24.45 33.37 -27.17
N LEU A 635 -23.76 33.09 -26.07
CA LEU A 635 -22.30 33.20 -26.01
C LEU A 635 -21.58 32.07 -26.74
N LEU A 636 -22.12 30.85 -26.69
CA LEU A 636 -21.49 29.69 -27.31
C LEU A 636 -21.24 29.90 -28.82
N PRO A 637 -22.21 30.36 -29.63
CA PRO A 637 -22.00 30.67 -31.05
C PRO A 637 -20.87 31.67 -31.31
N ILE A 638 -20.64 32.62 -30.41
CA ILE A 638 -19.59 33.64 -30.54
C ILE A 638 -18.23 33.06 -30.23
N LEU A 639 -18.11 32.31 -29.15
CA LEU A 639 -16.87 31.62 -28.80
C LEU A 639 -16.45 30.68 -29.93
N LEU A 640 -17.40 29.99 -30.55
CA LEU A 640 -17.16 29.18 -31.75
C LEU A 640 -16.56 30.01 -32.88
N MET A 641 -17.15 31.18 -33.16
CA MET A 641 -16.66 32.08 -34.20
C MET A 641 -15.24 32.61 -33.87
N GLU A 642 -15.01 33.11 -32.65
CA GLU A 642 -13.72 33.63 -32.22
C GLU A 642 -12.61 32.56 -32.33
N ILE A 643 -12.89 31.31 -31.91
CA ILE A 643 -11.93 30.21 -32.04
C ILE A 643 -11.56 29.97 -33.51
N ILE A 644 -12.54 29.99 -34.41
CA ILE A 644 -12.32 29.72 -35.85
C ILE A 644 -11.51 30.84 -36.51
N ASN A 645 -11.75 32.10 -36.16
CA ASN A 645 -11.04 33.23 -36.78
C ASN A 645 -9.59 33.32 -36.37
N VAL A 646 -9.27 32.98 -35.11
CA VAL A 646 -7.90 32.96 -34.61
C VAL A 646 -7.02 31.97 -35.42
N ASP A 647 -7.57 30.84 -35.86
CA ASP A 647 -6.86 29.85 -36.69
C ASP A 647 -6.65 30.31 -38.15
N LEU A 648 -7.53 31.17 -38.70
CA LEU A 648 -7.43 31.67 -40.08
C LEU A 648 -6.28 32.66 -40.28
N ILE A 649 -5.85 33.33 -39.21
CA ILE A 649 -4.70 34.26 -39.19
C ILE A 649 -3.37 33.49 -39.06
N ALA A 650 -3.39 32.25 -38.54
CA ALA A 650 -2.21 31.42 -38.36
C ALA A 650 -1.74 30.78 -39.68
N THR A 651 -0.45 30.90 -40.00
CA THR A 651 0.14 30.42 -41.26
C THR A 651 0.16 28.89 -41.44
N ASN A 652 -0.23 28.10 -40.44
CA ASN A 652 -0.07 26.64 -40.43
C ASN A 652 -1.42 25.90 -40.55
N LYS A 653 -1.72 25.37 -41.74
CA LYS A 653 -3.00 24.70 -42.06
C LYS A 653 -3.13 23.27 -41.51
N ALA A 654 -2.10 22.72 -40.85
CA ALA A 654 -2.12 21.36 -40.30
C ALA A 654 -2.74 21.33 -38.90
N THR A 655 -3.52 20.28 -38.61
CA THR A 655 -4.05 20.04 -37.25
C THR A 655 -2.95 19.61 -36.30
N ASN A 656 -2.73 20.36 -35.22
CA ASN A 656 -1.74 20.03 -34.21
C ASN A 656 -2.27 18.95 -33.23
N LEU A 657 -2.06 17.67 -33.56
CA LEU A 657 -2.43 16.54 -32.70
C LEU A 657 -1.56 16.42 -31.45
N GLU A 658 -0.41 17.10 -31.39
CA GLU A 658 0.41 17.12 -30.17
C GLU A 658 -0.29 17.91 -29.07
N ASN A 659 -0.96 19.01 -29.41
CA ASN A 659 -1.76 19.80 -28.47
C ASN A 659 -2.88 18.97 -27.82
N TYR A 660 -3.48 18.03 -28.55
CA TYR A 660 -4.42 17.06 -27.97
C TYR A 660 -3.73 16.14 -26.96
N LYS A 661 -2.56 15.57 -27.30
CA LYS A 661 -1.81 14.70 -26.37
C LYS A 661 -1.38 15.43 -25.11
N GLU A 662 -0.96 16.70 -25.23
CA GLU A 662 -0.60 17.52 -24.09
C GLU A 662 -1.81 17.78 -23.17
N MET A 663 -2.98 18.10 -23.73
CA MET A 663 -4.23 18.19 -22.95
C MET A 663 -4.52 16.88 -22.21
N ILE A 664 -4.34 15.74 -22.87
CA ILE A 664 -4.55 14.43 -22.25
C ILE A 664 -3.55 14.17 -21.12
N ASN A 665 -2.29 14.56 -21.28
CA ASN A 665 -1.30 14.42 -20.21
C ASN A 665 -1.67 15.26 -18.98
N ILE A 666 -2.14 16.49 -19.18
CA ILE A 666 -2.66 17.32 -18.08
C ILE A 666 -3.88 16.66 -17.43
N TRP A 667 -4.84 16.17 -18.22
CA TRP A 667 -6.02 15.48 -17.70
C TRP A 667 -5.62 14.27 -16.83
N LYS A 668 -4.67 13.44 -17.28
CA LYS A 668 -4.15 12.29 -16.50
C LYS A 668 -3.53 12.74 -15.18
N GLN A 669 -2.72 13.80 -15.19
CA GLN A 669 -2.13 14.35 -13.97
C GLN A 669 -3.21 14.80 -12.97
N LYS A 670 -4.26 15.48 -13.46
CA LYS A 670 -5.40 15.90 -12.62
C LYS A 670 -6.21 14.71 -12.11
N GLN A 671 -6.36 13.66 -12.92
CA GLN A 671 -7.06 12.44 -12.54
C GLN A 671 -6.28 11.66 -11.46
N HIS A 672 -4.96 11.52 -11.60
CA HIS A 672 -4.12 10.94 -10.56
C HIS A 672 -4.28 11.69 -9.24
N ARG A 673 -4.20 13.03 -9.28
CA ARG A 673 -4.43 13.87 -8.10
C ARG A 673 -5.84 13.69 -7.51
N TYR A 674 -6.87 13.56 -8.34
CA TYR A 674 -8.23 13.28 -7.89
C TYR A 674 -8.32 11.94 -7.15
N ASN A 675 -7.71 10.90 -7.72
CA ASN A 675 -7.67 9.56 -7.12
C ASN A 675 -6.89 9.57 -5.79
N ASP A 676 -5.75 10.25 -5.72
CA ASP A 676 -4.96 10.36 -4.48
C ASP A 676 -5.77 11.01 -3.35
N ILE A 677 -6.48 12.12 -3.65
CA ILE A 677 -7.36 12.80 -2.69
C ILE A 677 -8.54 11.90 -2.29
N SER A 678 -9.11 11.16 -3.24
CA SER A 678 -10.21 10.23 -2.97
C SER A 678 -9.77 9.08 -2.06
N MET A 679 -8.57 8.53 -2.27
CA MET A 679 -7.99 7.49 -1.40
C MET A 679 -7.71 8.05 -0.01
N GLU A 680 -7.11 9.25 0.10
CA GLU A 680 -6.90 9.90 1.40
C GLU A 680 -8.23 10.12 2.14
N LYS A 681 -9.28 10.51 1.43
CA LYS A 681 -10.62 10.66 2.01
C LYS A 681 -11.15 9.33 2.53
N GLU A 682 -11.04 8.26 1.75
CA GLU A 682 -11.47 6.90 2.17
C GLU A 682 -10.72 6.43 3.43
N ASP A 683 -9.40 6.65 3.48
CA ASP A 683 -8.58 6.34 4.65
C ASP A 683 -9.06 7.11 5.89
N LYS A 684 -9.38 8.40 5.75
CA LYS A 684 -9.93 9.22 6.85
C LYS A 684 -11.33 8.80 7.27
N GLU A 685 -12.19 8.40 6.34
CA GLU A 685 -13.51 7.85 6.66
C GLU A 685 -13.39 6.53 7.44
N ASN A 686 -12.43 5.68 7.09
CA ASN A 686 -12.15 4.44 7.81
C ASN A 686 -11.57 4.71 9.21
N GLU A 687 -10.67 5.69 9.34
CA GLU A 687 -10.14 6.16 10.63
C GLU A 687 -11.28 6.66 11.55
N ILE A 688 -12.23 7.43 11.03
CA ILE A 688 -13.40 7.88 11.80
C ILE A 688 -14.28 6.71 12.24
N LYS A 689 -14.57 5.74 11.37
CA LYS A 689 -15.41 4.58 11.74
C LYS A 689 -14.81 3.84 12.94
N LEU A 690 -13.49 3.67 12.95
CA LEU A 690 -12.78 3.02 14.05
C LEU A 690 -12.83 3.84 15.34
N LEU A 691 -12.58 5.15 15.26
CA LEU A 691 -12.68 6.06 16.41
C LEU A 691 -14.08 6.16 17.00
N ILE A 692 -15.13 6.14 16.16
CA ILE A 692 -16.53 6.13 16.61
C ILE A 692 -16.81 4.83 17.39
N LYS A 693 -16.31 3.69 16.92
CA LYS A 693 -16.47 2.41 17.62
C LYS A 693 -15.76 2.41 18.98
N GLU A 694 -14.50 2.85 19.03
CA GLU A 694 -13.75 2.99 20.28
C GLU A 694 -14.44 3.95 21.27
N LYS A 695 -15.00 5.06 20.76
CA LYS A 695 -15.79 5.99 21.57
C LYS A 695 -17.04 5.30 22.14
N GLN A 696 -17.78 4.54 21.34
CA GLN A 696 -18.95 3.80 21.81
C GLN A 696 -18.60 2.80 22.91
N GLU A 697 -17.46 2.11 22.80
CA GLU A 697 -16.95 1.21 23.84
C GLU A 697 -16.64 1.97 25.14
N LEU A 698 -16.02 3.15 25.04
CA LEU A 698 -15.78 4.02 26.19
C LEU A 698 -17.07 4.55 26.82
N GLU A 699 -18.08 4.89 26.02
CA GLU A 699 -19.39 5.34 26.51
C GLU A 699 -20.13 4.21 27.25
N ILE A 700 -20.08 2.97 26.74
CA ILE A 700 -20.61 1.79 27.43
C ILE A 700 -19.87 1.58 28.75
N ASN A 701 -18.54 1.69 28.74
CA ASN A 701 -17.72 1.57 29.94
C ASN A 701 -18.04 2.69 30.96
N GLN A 702 -18.32 3.90 30.50
CA GLN A 702 -18.70 5.03 31.36
C GLN A 702 -19.98 4.73 32.15
N VAL A 703 -20.99 4.15 31.48
CA VAL A 703 -22.24 3.75 32.14
C VAL A 703 -21.97 2.70 33.21
N GLN A 704 -21.09 1.73 32.95
CA GLN A 704 -20.74 0.69 33.91
C GLN A 704 -19.95 1.23 35.11
N LEU A 705 -18.98 2.12 34.86
CA LEU A 705 -18.20 2.77 35.91
C LEU A 705 -19.07 3.66 36.80
N MET A 706 -20.04 4.38 36.22
CA MET A 706 -20.98 5.20 36.99
C MET A 706 -21.87 4.32 37.89
N LYS A 707 -22.38 3.20 37.39
CA LYS A 707 -23.11 2.22 38.23
C LYS A 707 -22.26 1.71 39.39
N ASN A 708 -20.98 1.40 39.15
CA ASN A 708 -20.06 0.95 40.20
C ASN A 708 -19.81 2.03 41.25
N TYR A 709 -19.67 3.28 40.83
CA TYR A 709 -19.58 4.43 41.73
C TYR A 709 -20.84 4.56 42.59
N ASP A 710 -22.03 4.55 41.97
CA ASP A 710 -23.32 4.66 42.67
C ASP A 710 -23.51 3.53 43.69
N MET A 711 -23.20 2.29 43.32
CA MET A 711 -23.24 1.13 44.24
C MET A 711 -22.27 1.29 45.42
N SER A 712 -21.10 1.89 45.20
CA SER A 712 -20.10 2.09 46.27
C SER A 712 -20.57 3.17 47.25
N VAL A 713 -21.19 4.24 46.74
CA VAL A 713 -21.84 5.28 47.56
C VAL A 713 -23.01 4.70 48.36
N GLU A 714 -23.83 3.84 47.74
CA GLU A 714 -24.94 3.17 48.41
C GLU A 714 -24.44 2.26 49.55
N LYS A 715 -23.39 1.46 49.31
CA LYS A 715 -22.75 0.63 50.35
C LYS A 715 -22.24 1.46 51.52
N TYR A 716 -21.61 2.60 51.26
CA TYR A 716 -21.17 3.52 52.32
C TYR A 716 -22.34 4.02 53.17
N ASN A 717 -23.44 4.42 52.52
CA ASN A 717 -24.64 4.86 53.23
C ASN A 717 -25.30 3.75 54.05
N ASN A 718 -25.38 2.53 53.49
CA ASN A 718 -25.93 1.38 54.22
C ASN A 718 -25.05 1.01 55.43
N TYR A 719 -23.73 1.02 55.27
CA TYR A 719 -22.80 0.75 56.36
C TYR A 719 -22.86 1.80 57.47
N LYS A 720 -23.20 3.06 57.14
CA LYS A 720 -23.40 4.12 58.13
C LYS A 720 -24.49 3.76 59.15
N GLU A 721 -25.60 3.21 58.69
CA GLU A 721 -26.68 2.75 59.57
C GLU A 721 -26.30 1.47 60.34
N GLU A 722 -25.55 0.56 59.70
CA GLU A 722 -25.04 -0.64 60.36
C GLU A 722 -24.06 -0.32 61.50
N PHE A 723 -23.12 0.60 61.25
CA PHE A 723 -22.15 1.05 62.24
C PHE A 723 -22.82 1.70 63.47
N LYS A 724 -23.86 2.51 63.22
CA LYS A 724 -24.70 3.05 64.29
C LYS A 724 -25.27 1.93 65.16
N ASN A 725 -25.84 0.89 64.55
CA ASN A 725 -26.37 -0.27 65.28
C ASN A 725 -25.27 -1.04 66.06
N ILE A 726 -24.08 -1.18 65.50
CA ILE A 726 -22.95 -1.85 66.14
C ILE A 726 -22.52 -1.12 67.42
N ILE A 727 -22.37 0.20 67.37
CA ILE A 727 -21.96 0.98 68.55
C ILE A 727 -23.02 0.87 69.64
N MET A 728 -24.29 1.04 69.28
CA MET A 728 -25.40 1.04 70.24
C MET A 728 -25.55 -0.30 70.98
N ASN A 729 -25.22 -1.42 70.32
CA ASN A 729 -25.31 -2.75 70.91
C ASN A 729 -23.99 -3.26 71.54
N SER A 730 -22.88 -2.57 71.31
CA SER A 730 -21.56 -2.98 71.82
C SER A 730 -21.42 -2.74 73.33
N GLU A 731 -20.88 -3.70 74.08
CA GLU A 731 -20.57 -3.53 75.51
C GLU A 731 -19.54 -2.40 75.76
N LYS A 732 -18.74 -2.09 74.74
CA LYS A 732 -17.71 -1.05 74.79
C LYS A 732 -18.28 0.38 74.75
N ARG A 733 -19.58 0.55 74.47
CA ARG A 733 -20.25 1.87 74.43
C ARG A 733 -20.13 2.63 75.75
N ILE A 734 -20.05 1.91 76.87
CA ILE A 734 -19.87 2.45 78.23
C ILE A 734 -18.54 3.22 78.36
N LEU A 735 -17.55 2.91 77.52
CA LEU A 735 -16.25 3.59 77.46
C LEU A 735 -16.28 4.90 76.65
N LEU A 736 -17.43 5.26 76.07
CA LEU A 736 -17.64 6.52 75.38
C LEU A 736 -18.30 7.51 76.36
N PRO A 737 -17.61 8.59 76.78
CA PRO A 737 -18.21 9.69 77.53
C PRO A 737 -19.55 10.17 76.96
N SER A 738 -19.68 10.25 75.63
CA SER A 738 -20.93 10.66 74.98
C SER A 738 -22.07 9.65 75.19
N PHE A 739 -21.76 8.36 75.45
CA PHE A 739 -22.75 7.36 75.82
C PHE A 739 -23.27 7.57 77.24
N MET A 740 -22.43 8.02 78.18
CA MET A 740 -22.89 8.35 79.53
C MET A 740 -23.90 9.50 79.49
N ILE A 741 -23.66 10.50 78.64
CA ILE A 741 -24.60 11.60 78.41
C ILE A 741 -25.87 11.07 77.76
N TYR A 742 -25.76 10.22 76.74
CA TYR A 742 -26.90 9.58 76.10
C TYR A 742 -27.73 8.72 77.06
N ASP A 743 -27.10 7.95 77.93
CA ASP A 743 -27.73 7.05 78.91
C ASP A 743 -28.34 7.82 80.08
N GLU A 744 -27.72 8.94 80.50
CA GLU A 744 -28.29 9.86 81.48
C GLU A 744 -29.54 10.53 80.91
N LEU A 745 -29.49 10.99 79.65
CA LEU A 745 -30.65 11.57 78.96
C LEU A 745 -31.76 10.51 78.78
N ARG A 746 -31.40 9.27 78.44
CA ARG A 746 -32.32 8.14 78.38
C ARG A 746 -32.95 7.84 79.74
N SER A 747 -32.17 7.79 80.81
CA SER A 747 -32.64 7.54 82.17
C SER A 747 -33.55 8.67 82.67
N LYS A 748 -33.22 9.94 82.36
CA LYS A 748 -34.07 11.10 82.66
C LYS A 748 -35.36 11.06 81.86
N LYS A 749 -35.32 10.63 80.60
CA LYS A 749 -36.49 10.39 79.77
C LYS A 749 -37.38 9.30 80.36
N GLU A 750 -36.81 8.15 80.72
CA GLU A 750 -37.54 7.01 81.30
C GLU A 750 -38.12 7.34 82.69
N ALA A 751 -37.39 8.09 83.51
CA ALA A 751 -37.88 8.60 84.80
C ALA A 751 -39.02 9.60 84.61
N ALA A 752 -38.90 10.53 83.66
CA ALA A 752 -39.97 11.44 83.30
C ALA A 752 -41.21 10.68 82.79
N GLU A 753 -41.02 9.65 81.96
CA GLU A 753 -42.10 8.77 81.49
C GLU A 753 -42.77 7.99 82.62
N LYS A 754 -41.97 7.42 83.53
CA LYS A 754 -42.48 6.70 84.69
C LYS A 754 -43.26 7.63 85.61
N HIS A 755 -42.77 8.84 85.90
CA HIS A 755 -43.49 9.83 86.68
C HIS A 755 -44.77 10.32 85.97
N ILE A 756 -44.74 10.49 84.65
CA ILE A 756 -45.94 10.77 83.86
C ILE A 756 -46.96 9.63 84.02
N ASN A 757 -46.53 8.37 83.99
CA ASN A 757 -47.41 7.20 84.11
C ASN A 757 -47.93 7.02 85.55
N GLU A 758 -47.06 7.06 86.56
CA GLU A 758 -47.46 6.99 87.98
C GLU A 758 -48.39 8.13 88.40
N SER A 759 -48.18 9.34 87.87
CA SER A 759 -49.04 10.48 88.16
C SER A 759 -50.39 10.40 87.42
N LYS A 760 -50.44 9.76 86.25
CA LYS A 760 -51.69 9.38 85.60
C LYS A 760 -52.45 8.35 86.45
N ASP A 761 -51.75 7.37 87.00
CA ASP A 761 -52.34 6.31 87.83
C ASP A 761 -52.84 6.83 89.19
N LYS A 762 -52.14 7.79 89.82
CA LYS A 762 -52.53 8.38 91.13
C LYS A 762 -53.67 9.40 91.07
N PHE A 763 -53.72 10.26 90.04
CA PHE A 763 -54.65 11.40 90.01
C PHE A 763 -55.72 11.32 88.91
N GLY A 764 -55.65 10.30 88.03
CA GLY A 764 -56.51 10.15 86.86
C GLY A 764 -56.07 11.04 85.68
N THR A 765 -56.33 10.58 84.45
CA THR A 765 -55.81 11.16 83.18
C THR A 765 -56.12 12.65 82.99
N PHE A 766 -57.27 13.12 83.49
CA PHE A 766 -57.70 14.51 83.28
C PHE A 766 -57.04 15.51 84.24
N LYS A 767 -56.95 15.18 85.55
CA LYS A 767 -56.25 16.04 86.53
C LYS A 767 -54.73 16.01 86.34
N SER A 768 -54.20 14.89 85.84
CA SER A 768 -52.78 14.75 85.48
C SER A 768 -52.40 15.59 84.24
N MET A 769 -53.32 15.83 83.29
CA MET A 769 -53.08 16.68 82.12
C MET A 769 -52.90 18.17 82.41
N ILE A 770 -53.48 18.71 83.49
CA ILE A 770 -53.39 20.14 83.88
C ILE A 770 -52.43 20.37 85.05
N SER A 771 -51.79 19.32 85.53
CA SER A 771 -50.76 19.39 86.57
C SER A 771 -49.49 20.04 86.01
N PRO A 772 -49.02 21.17 86.59
CA PRO A 772 -47.76 21.79 86.22
C PRO A 772 -46.56 20.83 86.32
N GLY A 773 -46.61 19.89 87.28
CA GLY A 773 -45.59 18.86 87.45
C GLY A 773 -45.48 17.94 86.23
N ILE A 774 -46.61 17.55 85.62
CA ILE A 774 -46.60 16.65 84.45
C ILE A 774 -46.20 17.36 83.16
N TRP A 775 -46.56 18.64 82.99
CA TRP A 775 -46.07 19.43 81.86
C TRP A 775 -44.56 19.60 81.90
N LYS A 776 -44.00 19.82 83.10
CA LYS A 776 -42.56 19.84 83.31
C LYS A 776 -41.91 18.51 82.93
N GLU A 777 -42.51 17.38 83.31
CA GLU A 777 -42.01 16.05 82.91
C GLU A 777 -42.16 15.78 81.40
N LYS A 778 -43.26 16.21 80.75
CA LYS A 778 -43.42 16.06 79.29
C LYS A 778 -42.43 16.91 78.49
N ALA A 779 -42.21 18.16 78.92
CA ALA A 779 -41.20 19.03 78.33
C ALA A 779 -39.78 18.46 78.54
N SER A 780 -39.50 17.93 79.74
CA SER A 780 -38.26 17.21 80.06
C SER A 780 -38.08 16.00 79.13
N LYS A 781 -39.11 15.17 78.93
CA LYS A 781 -39.08 14.04 77.98
C LYS A 781 -38.71 14.48 76.56
N PHE A 782 -39.41 15.48 76.01
CA PHE A 782 -39.18 15.92 74.63
C PHE A 782 -37.80 16.58 74.44
N LEU A 783 -37.36 17.39 75.41
CA LEU A 783 -36.04 17.99 75.41
C LEU A 783 -34.95 16.91 75.45
N ASN A 784 -35.11 15.90 76.30
CA ASN A 784 -34.18 14.78 76.39
C ASN A 784 -34.20 13.94 75.11
N GLU A 785 -35.35 13.70 74.47
CA GLU A 785 -35.43 13.00 73.17
C GLU A 785 -34.69 13.74 72.06
N THR A 786 -34.82 15.07 71.99
CA THR A 786 -34.11 15.88 70.99
C THR A 786 -32.61 15.87 71.26
N ASN A 787 -32.21 16.07 72.52
CA ASN A 787 -30.81 16.05 72.93
C ASN A 787 -30.17 14.66 72.78
N MET A 788 -30.96 13.58 72.86
CA MET A 788 -30.48 12.22 72.61
C MET A 788 -30.06 12.02 71.15
N VAL A 789 -30.72 12.65 70.17
CA VAL A 789 -30.34 12.56 68.75
C VAL A 789 -28.98 13.24 68.50
N ASP A 790 -28.76 14.40 69.11
CA ASP A 790 -27.49 15.10 68.99
C ASP A 790 -26.38 14.41 69.79
N ALA A 791 -26.70 13.87 70.97
CA ALA A 791 -25.79 13.02 71.74
C ALA A 791 -25.44 11.73 71.00
N GLU A 792 -26.38 11.15 70.24
CA GLU A 792 -26.15 9.98 69.40
C GLU A 792 -25.17 10.30 68.25
N LYS A 793 -25.33 11.44 67.56
CA LYS A 793 -24.37 11.88 66.53
C LYS A 793 -22.99 12.10 67.13
N ALA A 794 -22.91 12.79 68.27
CA ALA A 794 -21.65 13.03 68.97
C ALA A 794 -20.99 11.71 69.41
N LEU A 795 -21.80 10.73 69.85
CA LEU A 795 -21.35 9.39 70.20
C LEU A 795 -20.79 8.61 69.02
N ILE A 796 -21.45 8.69 67.85
CA ILE A 796 -20.98 8.02 66.64
C ILE A 796 -19.66 8.64 66.15
N GLU A 797 -19.54 9.97 66.17
CA GLU A 797 -18.29 10.66 65.81
C GLU A 797 -17.18 10.41 66.83
N GLU A 798 -17.50 10.36 68.12
CA GLU A 798 -16.55 9.98 69.16
C GLU A 798 -16.06 8.55 68.93
N ALA A 799 -16.97 7.60 68.66
CA ALA A 799 -16.63 6.19 68.46
C ALA A 799 -15.66 5.97 67.30
N LYS A 800 -15.79 6.74 66.20
CA LYS A 800 -14.85 6.69 65.06
C LYS A 800 -13.40 7.02 65.44
N GLN A 801 -13.19 7.82 66.48
CA GLN A 801 -11.87 8.29 66.90
C GLN A 801 -11.23 7.42 67.99
N LYS A 802 -11.94 6.40 68.51
CA LYS A 802 -11.44 5.59 69.63
C LYS A 802 -10.77 4.30 69.18
N PRO A 803 -9.70 3.86 69.88
CA PRO A 803 -8.96 2.64 69.54
C PRO A 803 -9.82 1.37 69.48
N TYR A 804 -10.87 1.30 70.28
CA TYR A 804 -11.67 0.09 70.49
C TYR A 804 -12.77 -0.16 69.44
N PHE A 805 -13.01 0.80 68.53
CA PHE A 805 -13.88 0.69 67.35
C PHE A 805 -13.09 0.88 66.04
N MET A 806 -11.76 0.85 66.09
CA MET A 806 -10.89 1.08 64.92
C MET A 806 -11.10 0.06 63.80
N LYS A 807 -11.47 -1.19 64.13
CA LYS A 807 -11.70 -2.26 63.15
C LYS A 807 -12.99 -2.04 62.37
N GLU A 808 -14.01 -1.48 63.02
CA GLU A 808 -15.27 -1.11 62.39
C GLU A 808 -15.13 0.21 61.63
N TYR A 809 -14.32 1.14 62.14
CA TYR A 809 -13.99 2.38 61.44
C TYR A 809 -13.15 2.15 60.17
N SER A 810 -12.25 1.16 60.15
CA SER A 810 -11.46 0.84 58.95
C SER A 810 -12.32 0.47 57.74
N VAL A 811 -13.53 -0.05 57.96
CA VAL A 811 -14.49 -0.34 56.87
C VAL A 811 -14.97 0.94 56.18
N PHE A 812 -15.14 2.06 56.90
CA PHE A 812 -15.43 3.35 56.25
C PHE A 812 -14.26 3.84 55.41
N GLN A 813 -13.03 3.68 55.90
CA GLN A 813 -11.83 4.05 55.14
C GLN A 813 -11.71 3.21 53.87
N ASP A 814 -11.98 1.91 53.96
CA ASP A 814 -11.98 1.00 52.81
C ASP A 814 -13.06 1.39 51.79
N LEU A 815 -14.27 1.73 52.24
CA LEU A 815 -15.36 2.18 51.36
C LEU A 815 -15.10 3.56 50.75
N GLU A 816 -14.53 4.51 51.50
CA GLU A 816 -14.09 5.82 50.97
C GLU A 816 -13.00 5.66 49.91
N ASN A 817 -12.03 4.77 50.15
CA ASN A 817 -11.00 4.44 49.17
C ASN A 817 -11.61 3.82 47.91
N GLN A 818 -12.60 2.93 48.04
CA GLN A 818 -13.32 2.35 46.89
C GLN A 818 -14.10 3.42 46.10
N ILE A 819 -14.78 4.35 46.79
CA ILE A 819 -15.51 5.47 46.16
C ILE A 819 -14.55 6.39 45.41
N ASN A 820 -13.43 6.77 46.04
CA ASN A 820 -12.42 7.62 45.42
C ASN A 820 -11.81 6.95 44.19
N HIS A 821 -11.48 5.66 44.29
CA HIS A 821 -10.97 4.89 43.16
C HIS A 821 -11.99 4.78 42.02
N ALA A 822 -13.27 4.51 42.32
CA ALA A 822 -14.32 4.48 41.32
C ALA A 822 -14.52 5.84 40.64
N LYS A 823 -14.45 6.94 41.41
CA LYS A 823 -14.55 8.31 40.90
C LYS A 823 -13.39 8.67 39.97
N GLU A 824 -12.17 8.28 40.31
CA GLU A 824 -10.99 8.48 39.45
C GLU A 824 -11.16 7.76 38.11
N LEU A 825 -11.65 6.51 38.12
CA LEU A 825 -11.90 5.74 36.90
C LEU A 825 -12.99 6.41 36.02
N VAL A 826 -14.07 6.90 36.63
CA VAL A 826 -15.14 7.64 35.94
C VAL A 826 -14.58 8.91 35.27
N ASN A 827 -13.78 9.69 36.00
CA ASN A 827 -13.18 10.92 35.48
C ASN A 827 -12.20 10.64 34.32
N LYS A 828 -11.33 9.64 34.48
CA LYS A 828 -10.36 9.24 33.45
C LYS A 828 -11.04 8.76 32.18
N ASN A 829 -12.11 7.96 32.31
CA ASN A 829 -12.84 7.47 31.16
C ASN A 829 -13.65 8.60 30.47
N GLN A 830 -14.15 9.58 31.23
CA GLN A 830 -14.76 10.80 30.68
C GLN A 830 -13.77 11.67 29.91
N GLU A 831 -12.55 11.84 30.40
CA GLU A 831 -11.47 12.55 29.69
C GLU A 831 -11.13 11.84 28.36
N ASN A 832 -11.04 10.50 28.37
CA ASN A 832 -10.81 9.72 27.15
C ASN A 832 -11.92 9.92 26.12
N ILE A 833 -13.19 9.98 26.53
CA ILE A 833 -14.32 10.28 25.64
C ILE A 833 -14.19 11.68 25.03
N GLN A 834 -13.81 12.70 25.83
CA GLN A 834 -13.59 14.06 25.34
C GLN A 834 -12.45 14.13 24.32
N ASN A 835 -11.32 13.45 24.59
CA ASN A 835 -10.20 13.36 23.66
C ASN A 835 -10.61 12.70 22.34
N LYS A 836 -11.39 11.62 22.40
CA LYS A 836 -11.93 10.95 21.19
C LYS A 836 -12.90 11.85 20.43
N ASN A 837 -13.73 12.64 21.10
CA ASN A 837 -14.61 13.63 20.44
C ASN A 837 -13.81 14.66 19.64
N LEU A 838 -12.75 15.22 20.22
CA LEU A 838 -11.88 16.19 19.54
C LEU A 838 -11.21 15.58 18.31
N LEU A 839 -10.76 14.31 18.41
CA LEU A 839 -10.17 13.60 17.27
C LEU A 839 -11.20 13.38 16.15
N VAL A 840 -12.42 12.95 16.50
CA VAL A 840 -13.51 12.77 15.52
C VAL A 840 -13.81 14.11 14.82
N GLU A 841 -14.00 15.20 15.55
CA GLU A 841 -14.25 16.52 14.96
C GLU A 841 -13.13 16.98 14.02
N ASN A 842 -11.87 16.76 14.41
CA ASN A 842 -10.72 17.14 13.58
C ASN A 842 -10.66 16.34 12.27
N ILE A 843 -10.92 15.03 12.32
CA ILE A 843 -10.92 14.22 11.10
C ILE A 843 -12.14 14.54 10.24
N THR A 844 -13.32 14.81 10.83
CA THR A 844 -14.50 15.24 10.07
C THR A 844 -14.24 16.55 9.32
N LYS A 845 -13.54 17.51 9.93
CA LYS A 845 -13.13 18.75 9.25
C LYS A 845 -12.22 18.46 8.06
N LYS A 846 -11.26 17.54 8.20
CA LYS A 846 -10.37 17.13 7.10
C LYS A 846 -11.15 16.45 5.97
N ILE A 847 -12.08 15.55 6.28
CA ILE A 847 -12.94 14.92 5.27
C ILE A 847 -13.73 15.97 4.51
N ASN A 848 -14.33 16.96 5.19
CA ASN A 848 -15.06 18.05 4.53
C ASN A 848 -14.15 18.91 3.64
N GLU A 849 -12.89 19.11 4.04
CA GLU A 849 -11.89 19.80 3.22
C GLU A 849 -11.52 19.00 1.96
N LEU A 850 -11.27 17.70 2.10
CA LEU A 850 -11.01 16.79 0.99
C LEU A 850 -12.21 16.74 0.03
N ASP A 851 -13.44 16.68 0.55
CA ASP A 851 -14.66 16.73 -0.25
C ASP A 851 -14.79 18.04 -1.03
N LYS A 852 -14.45 19.16 -0.40
CA LYS A 852 -14.43 20.46 -1.09
C LYS A 852 -13.41 20.47 -2.22
N GLN A 853 -12.23 19.89 -2.01
CA GLN A 853 -11.21 19.77 -3.05
C GLN A 853 -11.67 18.88 -4.21
N LEU A 854 -12.24 17.70 -3.92
CA LEU A 854 -12.79 16.79 -4.93
C LEU A 854 -13.89 17.47 -5.77
N ASN A 855 -14.82 18.16 -5.11
CA ASN A 855 -15.89 18.91 -5.79
C ASN A 855 -15.33 20.02 -6.68
N THR A 856 -14.29 20.74 -6.22
CA THR A 856 -13.63 21.78 -7.03
C THR A 856 -13.00 21.21 -8.30
N ILE A 857 -12.34 20.04 -8.20
CA ILE A 857 -11.75 19.35 -9.36
C ILE A 857 -12.87 18.87 -10.31
N LYS A 858 -13.93 18.27 -9.77
CA LYS A 858 -15.08 17.77 -10.55
C LYS A 858 -15.85 18.88 -11.26
N GLU A 859 -15.94 20.06 -10.65
CA GLU A 859 -16.52 21.23 -11.29
C GLU A 859 -15.68 21.71 -12.48
N LEU A 860 -14.36 21.57 -12.45
CA LEU A 860 -13.48 21.99 -13.55
C LEU A 860 -13.37 20.93 -14.65
N TYR A 861 -13.34 19.64 -14.28
CA TYR A 861 -13.14 18.51 -15.19
C TYR A 861 -14.31 17.52 -15.06
N LEU A 862 -15.25 17.59 -16.01
CA LEU A 862 -16.55 16.92 -15.87
C LEU A 862 -16.52 15.40 -15.98
N ASP A 863 -15.49 14.85 -16.61
CA ASP A 863 -15.30 13.41 -16.84
C ASP A 863 -14.17 12.82 -15.98
N ILE A 864 -13.71 13.53 -14.94
CA ILE A 864 -12.54 13.11 -14.13
C ILE A 864 -12.74 11.77 -13.42
N GLU A 865 -14.00 11.39 -13.17
CA GLU A 865 -14.41 10.11 -12.58
C GLU A 865 -14.44 8.95 -13.60
N ALA A 866 -14.28 9.23 -14.90
CA ALA A 866 -14.26 8.19 -15.93
C ALA A 866 -13.03 7.29 -15.77
N ILE A 867 -13.24 5.98 -15.67
CA ILE A 867 -12.17 5.01 -15.38
C ILE A 867 -11.12 5.03 -16.51
N TYR A 868 -9.88 5.36 -16.15
CA TYR A 868 -8.69 5.16 -16.98
C TYR A 868 -8.18 3.73 -16.76
N TYR A 869 -8.27 2.88 -17.79
CA TYR A 869 -7.74 1.50 -17.79
C TYR A 869 -6.38 1.40 -18.48
#